data_AF-A0A1M7MIR9-F1
#
_entry.id   AF-A0A1M7MIR9-F1
#
_cell.length_a   1.000
_cell.length_b   1.000
_cell.length_c   1.000
_cell.angle_alpha   90.00
_cell.angle_beta   90.00
_cell.angle_gamma   90.00
#
_symmetry.space_group_name_H-M   'P 1'
#
loop_
_entity.id
_entity.type
_entity.pdbx_description
1 polymer ?
#
loop_
_entity_poly.entity_id
_entity_poly.type
_entity_poly.pdbx_seq_one_letter_code
_entity_poly.pdbx_strand_id
1 'polypeptide(L)'
;MKKSKKWKLLSSVLIVTQCIYPFSGMYAVAKTNSDTQTMTYATEADSPSIYEQRFLELYNDIYDKDNGYFNSQGIPYHSVETLMVEAPDHGHESTSETASYLLWLQAMKGRITKDYSGIETAWDTIENYYIPTAEDQPGQLTYNPNSPATYAAEYPLPDYYPSELQFNTKVGQDPLYNELRNTYGTPQMYGMHWLLDVDNFYGYGKRGDGVSTPSYINTYQRGKQESVWETIPHPSWETFKWGGDKGFLPFFTGDKSYAKQWRYTIASDADARVVQAMYRANEWAKEDNQSLSTYVSKASKMGDYLRYAMFDKYFMKVGAQGTTAATGRDSEHYLLSWYYSWGGATDGSWSWRIGASHNHFGYQNPFAAWVLSEDSEFIPKSQTAQSDWAKSLDRQLEFYQWLQSSEGAIAGGATNSYNGSYDKYPAGTSTFYGMAYEEAPVYADPGSNEWFGMQCWSMQRIAELYYQTGDARAKAILDKWAQWVVSEVQLKADGTYLIPSTLKWSGQPDTWTGTYTGNKNLHVTVANYTHDIGVTSSLANTLTYYAAGLQKYTEDNSYNGYVSVAKELLNRMWNNYKDDKGIGDKQELTTMLERFFDQKIAVPDNYSGTMANGDKIEKGATFFSIRTEYENDPDFQKLKYAYDNNLSFSMVYHRFWAQAETAIALGVMDEFFPEDDVVTPVVSITNPLNEATFDWANCENGITVKADASIADGSIQKVEFYADGVKFAEDNNADYEVVYIPTKTGVVDGKKTVVLKAIAYADNNTVRTSKTVTITINMPKAELPVVHIVSPENQAIFDYTDTQSPIVVAAEASIDKGVIAKVEFFADGKKIGETNGSSGNVSFVPTNEGADGAGLKVIALTAIATTTDGVAASAEPVQIKVQFKVKPIPAVNINVGFKSQGGDTSNTIGGQFSITTDKEVNLSDVKIRYYYTLENPSEQKTIIDNVGLTVSKAPWYISLNSATEAKIVQVSGDKYYLEISFNTTQTLDESGKIEMGVRVSKDNWSNFDQTNDYSYKSGAIVLYKGEVITGMSPY
;
A
#
# COMPACT_ATOMS: atom_id res chain seq x y z
N MET A 1 51.03 -41.82 -17.37
CA MET A 1 51.54 -43.20 -17.30
C MET A 1 50.37 -44.16 -17.09
N LYS A 2 50.10 -45.07 -18.05
CA LYS A 2 49.47 -46.42 -17.95
C LYS A 2 48.53 -46.71 -16.75
N LYS A 3 47.22 -47.01 -16.88
CA LYS A 3 46.55 -48.22 -17.44
C LYS A 3 45.01 -48.02 -17.30
N SER A 4 44.17 -48.05 -18.34
CA SER A 4 43.59 -49.16 -19.12
C SER A 4 42.24 -49.73 -18.61
N LYS A 5 41.16 -49.35 -19.30
CA LYS A 5 39.86 -50.06 -19.42
C LYS A 5 39.99 -51.33 -20.28
N LYS A 6 39.15 -52.35 -20.03
CA LYS A 6 38.68 -53.42 -20.97
C LYS A 6 37.28 -53.88 -20.50
N TRP A 7 36.18 -53.67 -21.25
CA TRP A 7 35.64 -54.42 -22.42
C TRP A 7 34.78 -55.65 -21.99
N LYS A 8 33.60 -56.02 -22.55
CA LYS A 8 32.86 -55.67 -23.78
C LYS A 8 31.53 -56.49 -23.92
N LEU A 9 30.58 -55.95 -24.71
CA LEU A 9 29.58 -56.59 -25.65
C LEU A 9 28.46 -57.48 -25.07
N LEU A 10 27.24 -57.60 -25.63
CA LEU A 10 26.74 -57.48 -27.02
C LEU A 10 25.19 -57.34 -27.02
N SER A 11 24.65 -56.67 -28.03
CA SER A 11 23.25 -56.57 -28.51
C SER A 11 22.61 -57.95 -28.85
N SER A 12 21.31 -58.21 -29.04
CA SER A 12 20.26 -57.49 -29.80
C SER A 12 18.91 -58.27 -29.77
N VAL A 13 17.79 -57.57 -30.00
CA VAL A 13 16.56 -57.95 -30.78
C VAL A 13 15.32 -58.55 -30.08
N LEU A 14 14.22 -57.78 -30.24
CA LEU A 14 12.78 -58.04 -30.04
C LEU A 14 12.19 -59.09 -31.02
N ILE A 15 11.04 -59.71 -30.68
CA ILE A 15 9.75 -59.56 -31.41
C ILE A 15 8.59 -60.33 -30.69
N VAL A 16 7.57 -59.57 -30.26
CA VAL A 16 6.09 -59.64 -30.48
C VAL A 16 5.39 -61.03 -30.40
N THR A 17 4.24 -61.31 -29.74
CA THR A 17 2.93 -60.61 -29.72
C THR A 17 1.94 -61.26 -28.71
N GLN A 18 1.08 -60.43 -28.09
CA GLN A 18 -0.38 -60.59 -27.80
C GLN A 18 -0.96 -61.90 -27.20
N CYS A 19 -1.74 -61.82 -26.10
CA CYS A 19 -3.17 -61.45 -26.06
C CYS A 19 -3.94 -62.02 -24.83
N ILE A 20 -4.97 -61.26 -24.38
CA ILE A 20 -6.23 -61.67 -23.67
C ILE A 20 -6.26 -61.70 -22.12
N TYR A 21 -7.08 -60.78 -21.57
CA TYR A 21 -7.85 -60.87 -20.30
C TYR A 21 -9.18 -61.62 -20.57
N PRO A 22 -9.84 -62.34 -19.61
CA PRO A 22 -10.62 -61.64 -18.56
C PRO A 22 -10.88 -62.39 -17.22
N PHE A 23 -11.24 -61.58 -16.21
CA PHE A 23 -12.17 -61.76 -15.07
C PHE A 23 -12.58 -63.16 -14.55
N SER A 24 -12.49 -63.33 -13.22
CA SER A 24 -13.60 -63.40 -12.24
C SER A 24 -13.35 -64.40 -11.09
N GLY A 25 -13.79 -64.06 -9.87
CA GLY A 25 -14.09 -65.06 -8.83
C GLY A 25 -13.55 -64.80 -7.42
N MET A 26 -14.48 -64.44 -6.52
CA MET A 26 -14.41 -64.33 -5.05
C MET A 26 -13.60 -65.42 -4.31
N TYR A 27 -13.07 -65.11 -3.12
CA TYR A 27 -13.53 -65.63 -1.81
C TYR A 27 -12.64 -65.09 -0.67
N ALA A 28 -13.28 -64.56 0.37
CA ALA A 28 -12.68 -64.21 1.64
C ALA A 28 -12.50 -65.46 2.52
N VAL A 29 -11.33 -65.63 3.16
CA VAL A 29 -11.18 -66.39 4.42
C VAL A 29 -10.04 -65.78 5.23
N ALA A 30 -10.36 -65.39 6.46
CA ALA A 30 -9.43 -64.94 7.48
C ALA A 30 -8.49 -66.07 7.95
N LYS A 31 -7.22 -65.73 8.24
CA LYS A 31 -6.40 -66.49 9.19
C LYS A 31 -5.38 -65.59 9.89
N THR A 32 -5.36 -65.79 11.20
CA THR A 32 -4.63 -65.13 12.27
C THR A 32 -3.13 -65.41 12.29
N ASN A 33 -2.37 -64.38 12.67
CA ASN A 33 -1.08 -64.29 13.37
C ASN A 33 -0.12 -65.50 13.39
N SER A 34 1.11 -65.23 12.96
CA SER A 34 2.30 -65.59 13.77
C SER A 34 3.44 -64.61 13.46
N ASP A 35 3.91 -63.95 14.51
CA ASP A 35 5.00 -62.99 14.56
C ASP A 35 6.29 -63.49 13.90
N THR A 36 6.88 -62.64 13.07
CA THR A 36 8.33 -62.52 12.92
C THR A 36 8.65 -61.04 12.85
N GLN A 37 9.09 -60.50 13.98
CA GLN A 37 9.67 -59.16 14.07
C GLN A 37 10.94 -59.10 13.20
N THR A 38 10.81 -58.54 12.01
CA THR A 38 11.92 -57.82 11.37
C THR A 38 11.94 -56.42 11.97
N MET A 39 12.85 -56.21 12.90
CA MET A 39 13.31 -54.88 13.34
C MET A 39 13.84 -54.12 12.12
N THR A 40 12.99 -53.34 11.47
CA THR A 40 13.44 -52.20 10.67
C THR A 40 13.95 -51.16 11.65
N TYR A 41 15.25 -50.94 11.68
CA TYR A 41 15.81 -49.71 12.23
C TYR A 41 15.21 -48.57 11.42
N ALA A 42 14.28 -47.82 12.02
CA ALA A 42 13.98 -46.49 11.55
C ALA A 42 15.30 -45.71 11.63
N THR A 43 15.81 -45.27 10.49
CA THR A 43 16.78 -44.18 10.47
C THR A 43 16.14 -43.01 11.22
N GLU A 44 16.80 -42.52 12.26
CA GLU A 44 16.44 -41.25 12.90
C GLU A 44 16.21 -40.23 11.79
N ALA A 45 15.02 -39.61 11.76
CA ALA A 45 14.83 -38.45 10.92
C ALA A 45 15.73 -37.35 11.49
N ASP A 46 16.70 -36.86 10.71
CA ASP A 46 17.51 -35.72 11.10
C ASP A 46 16.58 -34.57 11.51
N SER A 47 16.89 -33.92 12.63
CA SER A 47 16.12 -32.75 13.07
C SER A 47 16.30 -31.62 12.04
N PRO A 48 15.24 -30.85 11.73
CA PRO A 48 15.33 -29.80 10.71
C PRO A 48 16.29 -28.70 11.15
N SER A 49 17.10 -28.18 10.22
CA SER A 49 18.02 -27.07 10.51
C SER A 49 17.27 -25.83 10.99
N ILE A 50 17.94 -24.90 11.67
CA ILE A 50 17.28 -23.65 12.11
C ILE A 50 16.74 -22.84 10.94
N TYR A 51 17.40 -22.87 9.77
CA TYR A 51 16.94 -22.14 8.58
C TYR A 51 15.74 -22.83 7.93
N GLU A 52 15.69 -24.17 7.93
CA GLU A 52 14.50 -24.92 7.52
C GLU A 52 13.29 -24.59 8.42
N GLN A 53 13.49 -24.59 9.74
CA GLN A 53 12.43 -24.26 10.70
C GLN A 53 11.91 -22.83 10.48
N ARG A 54 12.81 -21.86 10.28
CA ARG A 54 12.46 -20.46 10.01
C ARG A 54 11.75 -20.29 8.67
N PHE A 55 12.17 -21.03 7.64
CA PHE A 55 11.45 -21.09 6.37
C PHE A 55 10.00 -21.54 6.59
N LEU A 56 9.80 -22.66 7.28
CA LEU A 56 8.46 -23.21 7.52
C LEU A 56 7.61 -22.28 8.39
N GLU A 57 8.19 -21.64 9.40
CA GLU A 57 7.51 -20.65 10.23
C GLU A 57 7.03 -19.46 9.39
N LEU A 58 7.92 -18.83 8.62
CA LEU A 58 7.55 -17.69 7.78
C LEU A 58 6.60 -18.08 6.63
N TYR A 59 6.77 -19.26 6.04
CA TYR A 59 5.84 -19.78 5.03
C TYR A 59 4.43 -19.92 5.61
N ASN A 60 4.31 -20.44 6.84
CA ASN A 60 3.02 -20.56 7.52
C ASN A 60 2.43 -19.19 7.84
N ASP A 61 3.23 -18.21 8.25
CA ASP A 61 2.75 -16.84 8.48
C ASP A 61 2.21 -16.20 7.19
N ILE A 62 2.89 -16.41 6.05
CA ILE A 62 2.45 -15.92 4.73
C ILE A 62 1.10 -16.54 4.33
N TYR A 63 0.91 -17.83 4.61
CA TYR A 63 -0.31 -18.58 4.25
C TYR A 63 -1.40 -18.56 5.32
N ASP A 64 -1.16 -17.94 6.48
CA ASP A 64 -2.21 -17.72 7.46
C ASP A 64 -3.21 -16.70 6.90
N LYS A 65 -4.45 -17.14 6.71
CA LYS A 65 -5.54 -16.30 6.21
C LYS A 65 -5.79 -15.07 7.08
N ASP A 66 -5.46 -15.15 8.38
CA ASP A 66 -5.65 -14.05 9.32
C ASP A 66 -4.56 -12.96 9.16
N ASN A 67 -3.45 -13.28 8.47
CA ASN A 67 -2.37 -12.35 8.15
C ASN A 67 -2.58 -11.61 6.82
N GLY A 68 -3.54 -12.01 5.98
CA GLY A 68 -4.05 -11.16 4.89
C GLY A 68 -3.16 -10.99 3.65
N TYR A 69 -2.18 -11.86 3.39
CA TYR A 69 -1.32 -11.74 2.18
C TYR A 69 -2.03 -11.99 0.85
N PHE A 70 -3.18 -12.67 0.87
CA PHE A 70 -3.89 -13.10 -0.33
C PHE A 70 -5.35 -12.65 -0.28
N ASN A 71 -5.89 -12.32 -1.44
CA ASN A 71 -7.33 -12.16 -1.58
C ASN A 71 -8.06 -13.53 -1.58
N SER A 72 -9.38 -13.49 -1.60
CA SER A 72 -10.22 -14.71 -1.62
C SER A 72 -10.03 -15.61 -2.86
N GLN A 73 -9.42 -15.11 -3.92
CA GLN A 73 -9.10 -15.85 -5.16
C GLN A 73 -7.69 -16.46 -5.15
N GLY A 74 -6.92 -16.27 -4.06
CA GLY A 74 -5.54 -16.74 -3.94
C GLY A 74 -4.52 -15.84 -4.65
N ILE A 75 -4.89 -14.62 -5.03
CA ILE A 75 -3.98 -13.65 -5.65
C ILE A 75 -3.21 -12.97 -4.50
N PRO A 76 -1.86 -13.00 -4.50
CA PRO A 76 -1.09 -12.29 -3.49
C PRO A 76 -1.27 -10.78 -3.70
N TYR A 77 -1.49 -10.02 -2.63
CA TYR A 77 -1.36 -8.57 -2.68
C TYR A 77 0.11 -8.16 -2.77
N HIS A 78 0.36 -6.90 -3.10
CA HIS A 78 1.71 -6.33 -3.00
C HIS A 78 2.17 -6.25 -1.55
N SER A 79 1.28 -5.82 -0.65
CA SER A 79 1.48 -5.81 0.80
C SER A 79 0.19 -6.11 1.56
N VAL A 80 0.31 -6.61 2.79
CA VAL A 80 -0.84 -6.78 3.71
C VAL A 80 -1.47 -5.42 4.03
N GLU A 81 -0.65 -4.39 4.23
CA GLU A 81 -1.14 -3.04 4.48
C GLU A 81 -1.59 -2.38 3.15
N THR A 82 -2.75 -1.73 3.15
CA THR A 82 -3.38 -1.06 2.00
C THR A 82 -2.78 0.32 1.69
N LEU A 83 -2.40 1.09 2.72
CA LEU A 83 -1.77 2.41 2.60
C LEU A 83 -0.30 2.26 2.26
N MET A 84 0.02 2.08 0.98
CA MET A 84 1.39 1.87 0.48
C MET A 84 1.51 2.42 -0.94
N VAL A 85 2.57 3.20 -1.20
CA VAL A 85 2.82 3.86 -2.50
C VAL A 85 4.31 3.82 -2.82
N GLU A 86 4.71 3.07 -3.85
CA GLU A 86 6.13 2.98 -4.27
C GLU A 86 6.32 2.72 -5.77
N ALA A 87 5.73 1.64 -6.29
CA ALA A 87 5.66 1.30 -7.70
C ALA A 87 4.20 1.04 -8.09
N PRO A 88 3.50 0.05 -7.48
CA PRO A 88 2.06 0.18 -7.24
C PRO A 88 1.78 1.38 -6.32
N ASP A 89 0.57 1.92 -6.42
CA ASP A 89 0.13 3.07 -5.65
C ASP A 89 -0.99 2.76 -4.66
N HIS A 90 -1.28 1.46 -4.45
CA HIS A 90 -2.09 0.92 -3.37
C HIS A 90 -1.63 -0.50 -2.98
N GLY A 91 -1.65 -0.84 -1.69
CA GLY A 91 -1.07 -2.09 -1.18
C GLY A 91 -1.76 -3.37 -1.64
N HIS A 92 -3.08 -3.30 -1.89
CA HIS A 92 -3.86 -4.40 -2.47
C HIS A 92 -3.91 -4.37 -4.01
N GLU A 93 -3.07 -3.58 -4.66
CA GLU A 93 -2.67 -3.93 -6.02
C GLU A 93 -1.78 -5.16 -5.97
N SER A 94 -1.51 -5.74 -7.14
CA SER A 94 -0.52 -6.80 -7.28
C SER A 94 0.20 -6.71 -8.60
N THR A 95 1.36 -7.33 -8.69
CA THR A 95 2.26 -7.16 -9.82
C THR A 95 2.68 -8.50 -10.42
N SER A 96 3.14 -8.51 -11.67
CA SER A 96 3.78 -9.71 -12.21
C SER A 96 4.99 -10.15 -11.37
N GLU A 97 5.63 -9.21 -10.66
CA GLU A 97 6.68 -9.50 -9.67
C GLU A 97 6.15 -10.35 -8.51
N THR A 98 5.06 -9.97 -7.84
CA THR A 98 4.48 -10.77 -6.73
C THR A 98 4.12 -12.17 -7.21
N ALA A 99 3.57 -12.31 -8.42
CA ALA A 99 3.26 -13.61 -9.03
C ALA A 99 4.53 -14.45 -9.27
N SER A 100 5.61 -13.84 -9.73
CA SER A 100 6.90 -14.52 -9.91
C SER A 100 7.52 -14.98 -8.57
N TYR A 101 7.34 -14.19 -7.51
CA TYR A 101 7.76 -14.55 -6.15
C TYR A 101 6.90 -15.64 -5.52
N LEU A 102 5.58 -15.65 -5.80
CA LEU A 102 4.68 -16.70 -5.36
C LEU A 102 5.15 -18.06 -5.89
N LEU A 103 5.48 -18.13 -7.17
CA LEU A 103 5.99 -19.34 -7.78
C LEU A 103 7.34 -19.77 -7.17
N TRP A 104 8.24 -18.82 -6.92
CA TRP A 104 9.55 -19.11 -6.32
C TRP A 104 9.45 -19.59 -4.87
N LEU A 105 8.54 -19.01 -4.09
CA LEU A 105 8.21 -19.47 -2.74
C LEU A 105 7.69 -20.91 -2.76
N GLN A 106 6.79 -21.23 -3.69
CA GLN A 106 6.28 -22.60 -3.87
C GLN A 106 7.34 -23.58 -4.35
N ALA A 107 8.30 -23.15 -5.16
CA ALA A 107 9.45 -23.97 -5.53
C ALA A 107 10.31 -24.33 -4.31
N MET A 108 10.62 -23.35 -3.46
CA MET A 108 11.40 -23.59 -2.24
C MET A 108 10.63 -24.46 -1.23
N LYS A 109 9.32 -24.23 -1.07
CA LYS A 109 8.47 -25.10 -0.24
C LYS A 109 8.48 -26.53 -0.77
N GLY A 110 8.40 -26.71 -2.09
CA GLY A 110 8.52 -28.01 -2.74
C GLY A 110 9.82 -28.73 -2.40
N ARG A 111 10.96 -28.03 -2.45
CA ARG A 111 12.27 -28.57 -2.06
C ARG A 111 12.28 -29.09 -0.62
N ILE A 112 11.81 -28.26 0.31
CA ILE A 112 11.87 -28.53 1.75
C ILE A 112 10.88 -29.63 2.15
N THR A 113 9.62 -29.53 1.71
CA THR A 113 8.56 -30.45 2.16
C THR A 113 8.33 -31.63 1.23
N LYS A 114 9.02 -31.69 0.09
CA LYS A 114 8.83 -32.71 -0.96
C LYS A 114 7.44 -32.71 -1.59
N ASP A 115 6.71 -31.61 -1.44
CA ASP A 115 5.35 -31.44 -1.97
C ASP A 115 5.30 -30.23 -2.90
N TYR A 116 5.31 -30.54 -4.21
CA TYR A 116 5.33 -29.58 -5.31
C TYR A 116 3.93 -29.22 -5.83
N SER A 117 2.84 -29.64 -5.17
CA SER A 117 1.47 -29.30 -5.57
C SER A 117 1.23 -27.78 -5.62
N GLY A 118 1.97 -27.01 -4.82
CA GLY A 118 1.93 -25.54 -4.84
C GLY A 118 2.37 -24.90 -6.16
N ILE A 119 3.20 -25.58 -6.97
CA ILE A 119 3.58 -25.10 -8.30
C ILE A 119 2.37 -25.02 -9.23
N GLU A 120 1.47 -26.01 -9.17
CA GLU A 120 0.22 -26.00 -9.92
C GLU A 120 -0.65 -24.81 -9.53
N THR A 121 -0.90 -24.63 -8.24
CA THR A 121 -1.72 -23.52 -7.72
C THR A 121 -1.15 -22.15 -8.07
N ALA A 122 0.17 -21.97 -7.95
CA ALA A 122 0.84 -20.73 -8.30
C ALA A 122 0.75 -20.45 -9.81
N TRP A 123 0.97 -21.48 -10.65
CA TRP A 123 0.88 -21.33 -12.10
C TRP A 123 -0.55 -21.06 -12.59
N ASP A 124 -1.54 -21.73 -11.99
CA ASP A 124 -2.95 -21.49 -12.29
C ASP A 124 -3.34 -20.05 -11.92
N THR A 125 -2.82 -19.53 -10.80
CA THR A 125 -3.01 -18.13 -10.43
C THR A 125 -2.42 -17.19 -11.49
N ILE A 126 -1.18 -17.46 -11.95
CA ILE A 126 -0.53 -16.70 -13.03
C ILE A 126 -1.38 -16.71 -14.31
N GLU A 127 -1.77 -17.88 -14.82
CA GLU A 127 -2.50 -18.00 -16.08
C GLU A 127 -3.92 -17.44 -16.02
N ASN A 128 -4.60 -17.56 -14.89
CA ASN A 128 -5.99 -17.10 -14.77
C ASN A 128 -6.10 -15.59 -14.62
N TYR A 129 -5.09 -14.94 -14.01
CA TYR A 129 -5.22 -13.56 -13.53
C TYR A 129 -4.18 -12.59 -14.04
N TYR A 130 -2.95 -13.04 -14.33
CA TYR A 130 -1.88 -12.15 -14.78
C TYR A 130 -1.68 -12.20 -16.30
N ILE A 131 -1.97 -13.33 -16.94
CA ILE A 131 -1.85 -13.47 -18.41
C ILE A 131 -3.21 -13.15 -19.07
N PRO A 132 -3.30 -12.10 -19.92
CA PRO A 132 -4.56 -11.76 -20.59
C PRO A 132 -5.13 -12.91 -21.42
N THR A 133 -6.42 -13.25 -21.24
CA THR A 133 -7.08 -14.32 -22.01
C THR A 133 -7.30 -13.94 -23.47
N ALA A 134 -7.76 -14.87 -24.30
CA ALA A 134 -8.14 -14.55 -25.68
C ALA A 134 -9.26 -13.49 -25.79
N GLU A 135 -10.18 -13.42 -24.81
CA GLU A 135 -11.21 -12.36 -24.77
C GLU A 135 -10.63 -11.00 -24.34
N ASP A 136 -9.54 -11.01 -23.59
CA ASP A 136 -8.87 -9.81 -23.11
C ASP A 136 -7.98 -9.19 -24.22
N GLN A 137 -7.56 -9.97 -25.22
CA GLN A 137 -6.73 -9.53 -26.36
C GLN A 137 -7.33 -9.85 -27.76
N PRO A 138 -8.52 -9.30 -28.13
CA PRO A 138 -9.12 -9.50 -29.45
C PRO A 138 -8.35 -8.77 -30.56
N GLY A 139 -8.39 -9.30 -31.78
CA GLY A 139 -7.76 -8.65 -32.95
C GLY A 139 -6.27 -8.98 -33.17
N GLN A 140 -5.70 -9.95 -32.45
CA GLN A 140 -4.29 -10.36 -32.68
C GLN A 140 -4.04 -11.00 -34.07
N LEU A 141 -5.08 -11.37 -34.82
CA LEU A 141 -4.97 -11.81 -36.22
C LEU A 141 -4.86 -10.66 -37.22
N THR A 142 -5.25 -9.44 -36.85
CA THR A 142 -5.15 -8.25 -37.72
C THR A 142 -3.82 -7.50 -37.53
N TYR A 143 -2.98 -7.95 -36.59
CA TYR A 143 -1.63 -7.42 -36.40
C TYR A 143 -0.78 -7.53 -37.67
N ASN A 144 -0.08 -6.45 -38.02
CA ASN A 144 0.80 -6.41 -39.17
C ASN A 144 2.27 -6.32 -38.71
N PRO A 145 3.08 -7.38 -38.82
CA PRO A 145 4.48 -7.34 -38.40
C PRO A 145 5.37 -6.41 -39.25
N ASN A 146 4.90 -5.95 -40.42
CA ASN A 146 5.61 -4.94 -41.20
C ASN A 146 5.28 -3.50 -40.80
N SER A 147 4.33 -3.32 -39.89
CA SER A 147 3.91 -2.02 -39.34
C SER A 147 3.46 -2.25 -37.89
N PRO A 148 4.40 -2.64 -37.00
CA PRO A 148 4.09 -3.17 -35.68
C PRO A 148 3.43 -2.16 -34.74
N ALA A 149 3.73 -0.86 -34.89
CA ALA A 149 3.12 0.22 -34.12
C ALA A 149 3.26 1.57 -34.86
N THR A 150 2.62 2.62 -34.35
CA THR A 150 2.86 4.01 -34.77
C THR A 150 3.78 4.68 -33.75
N TYR A 151 4.80 5.40 -34.23
CA TYR A 151 5.76 6.09 -33.38
C TYR A 151 5.12 7.26 -32.61
N ALA A 152 5.45 7.37 -31.33
CA ALA A 152 5.31 8.57 -30.51
C ALA A 152 6.61 8.76 -29.70
N ALA A 153 7.01 10.02 -29.52
CA ALA A 153 8.18 10.34 -28.70
C ALA A 153 7.85 10.14 -27.21
N GLU A 154 8.86 9.89 -26.39
CA GLU A 154 8.76 10.13 -24.95
C GLU A 154 9.28 11.53 -24.65
N TYR A 155 8.85 12.08 -23.51
CA TYR A 155 9.25 13.41 -23.08
C TYR A 155 9.79 13.38 -21.65
N PRO A 156 10.67 14.33 -21.30
CA PRO A 156 11.28 14.35 -19.98
C PRO A 156 10.32 14.67 -18.84
N LEU A 157 9.21 15.37 -19.08
CA LEU A 157 8.25 15.82 -18.06
C LEU A 157 6.82 15.37 -18.39
N PRO A 158 5.99 15.02 -17.38
CA PRO A 158 4.59 14.66 -17.59
C PRO A 158 3.75 15.75 -18.29
N ASP A 159 4.08 17.03 -18.06
CA ASP A 159 3.40 18.19 -18.66
C ASP A 159 3.51 18.25 -20.20
N TYR A 160 4.43 17.51 -20.81
CA TYR A 160 4.60 17.48 -22.27
C TYR A 160 3.72 16.44 -22.96
N TYR A 161 2.96 15.67 -22.19
CA TYR A 161 1.98 14.73 -22.70
C TYR A 161 0.61 15.41 -22.85
N PRO A 162 -0.25 14.95 -23.78
CA PRO A 162 -0.13 13.73 -24.58
C PRO A 162 0.93 13.79 -25.69
N SER A 163 1.59 12.65 -25.95
CA SER A 163 2.56 12.55 -27.04
C SER A 163 1.90 12.23 -28.38
N GLU A 164 2.10 13.11 -29.38
CA GLU A 164 1.46 13.00 -30.70
C GLU A 164 1.96 11.77 -31.49
N LEU A 165 1.03 10.99 -32.01
CA LEU A 165 1.32 9.89 -32.94
C LEU A 165 1.79 10.41 -34.30
N GLN A 166 2.97 9.97 -34.74
CA GLN A 166 3.58 10.40 -35.99
C GLN A 166 3.45 9.32 -37.08
N PHE A 167 2.31 9.30 -37.77
CA PHE A 167 1.99 8.31 -38.80
C PHE A 167 2.94 8.28 -40.01
N ASN A 168 3.73 9.33 -40.24
CA ASN A 168 4.71 9.39 -41.33
C ASN A 168 6.09 8.87 -40.92
N THR A 169 6.33 8.63 -39.63
CA THR A 169 7.60 8.09 -39.13
C THR A 169 7.62 6.59 -39.36
N LYS A 170 8.55 6.14 -40.21
CA LYS A 170 8.69 4.72 -40.53
C LYS A 170 9.26 3.96 -39.34
N VAL A 171 8.59 2.89 -38.92
CA VAL A 171 9.04 1.95 -37.89
C VAL A 171 9.64 0.68 -38.53
N GLY A 172 10.39 -0.11 -37.75
CA GLY A 172 10.95 -1.37 -38.22
C GLY A 172 9.94 -2.51 -38.34
N GLN A 173 10.45 -3.70 -38.62
CA GLN A 173 9.65 -4.92 -38.76
C GLN A 173 9.79 -5.79 -37.52
N ASP A 174 8.69 -6.41 -37.09
CA ASP A 174 8.68 -7.44 -36.05
C ASP A 174 8.99 -8.82 -36.67
N PRO A 175 10.15 -9.43 -36.37
CA PRO A 175 10.51 -10.73 -36.92
C PRO A 175 9.94 -11.91 -36.12
N LEU A 176 9.34 -11.71 -34.93
CA LEU A 176 8.93 -12.78 -34.02
C LEU A 176 7.49 -13.25 -34.26
N TYR A 177 6.58 -12.36 -34.66
CA TYR A 177 5.14 -12.67 -34.72
C TYR A 177 4.80 -13.95 -35.50
N ASN A 178 5.30 -14.06 -36.74
CA ASN A 178 4.98 -15.20 -37.59
C ASN A 178 5.57 -16.51 -37.03
N GLU A 179 6.77 -16.43 -36.45
CA GLU A 179 7.45 -17.59 -35.86
C GLU A 179 6.65 -18.10 -34.65
N LEU A 180 6.39 -17.23 -33.67
CA LEU A 180 5.65 -17.56 -32.45
C LEU A 180 4.24 -18.10 -32.77
N ARG A 181 3.53 -17.43 -33.69
CA ARG A 181 2.19 -17.88 -34.10
C ARG A 181 2.21 -19.27 -34.72
N ASN A 182 3.19 -19.55 -35.58
CA ASN A 182 3.31 -20.86 -36.22
C ASN A 182 3.69 -21.95 -35.20
N THR A 183 4.55 -21.63 -34.25
CA THR A 183 4.99 -22.56 -33.19
C THR A 183 3.85 -22.94 -32.25
N TYR A 184 3.06 -21.96 -31.80
CA TYR A 184 2.06 -22.16 -30.74
C TYR A 184 0.63 -22.28 -31.27
N GLY A 185 0.41 -22.12 -32.58
CA GLY A 185 -0.91 -22.24 -33.21
C GLY A 185 -1.90 -21.14 -32.79
N THR A 186 -1.42 -20.08 -32.15
CA THR A 186 -2.24 -18.98 -31.62
C THR A 186 -1.53 -17.64 -31.85
N PRO A 187 -2.26 -16.58 -32.21
CA PRO A 187 -1.69 -15.24 -32.33
C PRO A 187 -1.54 -14.54 -30.96
N GLN A 188 -2.12 -15.12 -29.90
CA GLN A 188 -2.17 -14.53 -28.57
C GLN A 188 -0.78 -14.46 -27.94
N MET A 189 -0.57 -13.40 -27.14
CA MET A 189 0.64 -13.21 -26.36
C MET A 189 0.56 -14.02 -25.06
N TYR A 190 1.69 -14.55 -24.60
CA TYR A 190 1.79 -15.35 -23.38
C TYR A 190 2.87 -14.77 -22.45
N GLY A 191 2.53 -13.66 -21.78
CA GLY A 191 3.34 -13.00 -20.77
C GLY A 191 2.44 -12.23 -19.80
N MET A 192 2.95 -11.94 -18.60
CA MET A 192 2.15 -11.39 -17.50
C MET A 192 1.97 -9.88 -17.63
N HIS A 193 0.73 -9.38 -17.61
CA HIS A 193 0.51 -7.96 -17.38
C HIS A 193 1.08 -7.56 -16.01
N TRP A 194 1.76 -6.42 -15.98
CA TRP A 194 2.56 -6.04 -14.83
C TRP A 194 1.77 -5.60 -13.60
N LEU A 195 0.53 -5.10 -13.74
CA LEU A 195 -0.23 -4.50 -12.64
C LEU A 195 -1.70 -4.93 -12.65
N LEU A 196 -2.20 -5.32 -11.47
CA LEU A 196 -3.57 -5.69 -11.20
C LEU A 196 -4.09 -4.88 -10.01
N ASP A 197 -5.32 -4.40 -10.12
CA ASP A 197 -6.13 -3.99 -8.97
C ASP A 197 -6.91 -5.21 -8.50
N VAL A 198 -6.47 -5.81 -7.40
CA VAL A 198 -6.92 -7.14 -6.97
C VAL A 198 -8.35 -7.11 -6.44
N ASP A 199 -8.70 -6.07 -5.70
CA ASP A 199 -10.01 -5.93 -5.04
C ASP A 199 -10.93 -4.93 -5.75
N ASN A 200 -10.52 -4.43 -6.91
CA ASN A 200 -11.24 -3.42 -7.69
C ASN A 200 -11.42 -2.09 -6.92
N PHE A 201 -10.39 -1.68 -6.18
CA PHE A 201 -10.30 -0.39 -5.47
C PHE A 201 -10.60 0.79 -6.41
N TYR A 202 -10.08 0.77 -7.64
CA TYR A 202 -10.30 1.81 -8.63
C TYR A 202 -11.63 1.72 -9.36
N GLY A 203 -12.39 0.63 -9.19
CA GLY A 203 -13.73 0.48 -9.73
C GLY A 203 -13.82 0.25 -11.25
N TYR A 204 -12.72 -0.12 -11.91
CA TYR A 204 -12.69 -0.34 -13.37
C TYR A 204 -13.18 -1.73 -13.80
N GLY A 205 -13.03 -2.72 -12.94
CA GLY A 205 -13.44 -4.10 -13.15
C GLY A 205 -12.76 -4.79 -14.35
N LYS A 206 -13.27 -5.94 -14.77
CA LYS A 206 -12.74 -6.69 -15.92
C LYS A 206 -13.44 -6.23 -17.19
N ARG A 207 -12.65 -5.84 -18.20
CA ARG A 207 -13.17 -5.36 -19.50
C ARG A 207 -14.19 -4.20 -19.39
N GLY A 208 -14.01 -3.33 -18.39
CA GLY A 208 -14.84 -2.14 -18.18
C GLY A 208 -16.21 -2.40 -17.54
N ASP A 209 -16.43 -3.58 -16.97
CA ASP A 209 -17.69 -3.88 -16.28
C ASP A 209 -17.87 -3.07 -14.99
N GLY A 210 -16.78 -2.64 -14.36
CA GLY A 210 -16.75 -1.88 -13.12
C GLY A 210 -16.95 -2.67 -11.83
N VAL A 211 -16.94 -4.02 -11.90
CA VAL A 211 -17.27 -4.89 -10.75
C VAL A 211 -16.37 -6.11 -10.60
N SER A 212 -15.83 -6.69 -11.68
CA SER A 212 -15.11 -7.97 -11.59
C SER A 212 -13.68 -7.79 -11.06
N THR A 213 -13.22 -8.76 -10.26
CA THR A 213 -11.85 -8.84 -9.73
C THR A 213 -11.07 -10.04 -10.31
N PRO A 214 -9.74 -9.93 -10.43
CA PRO A 214 -8.95 -8.69 -10.40
C PRO A 214 -9.20 -7.85 -11.67
N SER A 215 -8.96 -6.54 -11.59
CA SER A 215 -8.99 -5.62 -12.73
C SER A 215 -7.59 -5.43 -13.30
N TYR A 216 -7.45 -5.52 -14.62
CA TYR A 216 -6.21 -5.13 -15.31
C TYR A 216 -6.14 -3.60 -15.43
N ILE A 217 -5.14 -2.99 -14.81
CA ILE A 217 -4.95 -1.54 -14.76
C ILE A 217 -3.52 -1.17 -15.14
N ASN A 218 -3.28 0.12 -15.41
CA ASN A 218 -1.94 0.64 -15.58
C ASN A 218 -1.86 2.08 -15.02
N THR A 219 -0.64 2.55 -14.80
CA THR A 219 -0.33 3.86 -14.21
C THR A 219 0.67 4.61 -15.09
N TYR A 220 1.95 4.25 -15.05
CA TYR A 220 3.06 4.92 -15.76
C TYR A 220 2.88 4.95 -17.28
N GLN A 221 2.88 6.16 -17.86
CA GLN A 221 2.78 6.40 -19.30
C GLN A 221 3.46 7.69 -19.79
N ARG A 222 3.94 8.56 -18.88
CA ARG A 222 4.31 9.96 -19.21
C ARG A 222 5.77 10.29 -18.91
N GLY A 223 6.64 9.35 -19.24
CA GLY A 223 8.08 9.58 -19.33
C GLY A 223 8.77 9.59 -17.97
N LYS A 224 10.07 9.90 -18.00
CA LYS A 224 10.98 9.57 -16.90
C LYS A 224 10.79 10.34 -15.60
N GLN A 225 10.09 11.47 -15.62
CA GLN A 225 9.79 12.25 -14.41
C GLN A 225 8.37 11.97 -13.89
N GLU A 226 7.59 11.08 -14.50
CA GLU A 226 6.34 10.63 -13.87
C GLU A 226 6.67 9.65 -12.75
N SER A 227 6.76 10.14 -11.52
CA SER A 227 6.83 9.27 -10.34
C SER A 227 5.48 8.58 -10.09
N VAL A 228 5.47 7.61 -9.17
CA VAL A 228 4.25 6.93 -8.70
C VAL A 228 3.16 7.92 -8.28
N TRP A 229 3.58 9.05 -7.69
CA TRP A 229 2.71 10.09 -7.14
C TRP A 229 2.03 10.97 -8.20
N GLU A 230 2.52 10.90 -9.44
CA GLU A 230 2.07 11.78 -10.52
C GLU A 230 1.20 11.06 -11.53
N THR A 231 0.98 9.75 -11.37
CA THR A 231 0.21 8.94 -12.31
C THR A 231 -1.30 9.17 -12.21
N ILE A 232 -2.01 8.87 -13.31
CA ILE A 232 -3.46 8.66 -13.31
C ILE A 232 -3.74 7.18 -13.57
N PRO A 233 -4.20 6.42 -12.57
CA PRO A 233 -4.54 5.01 -12.72
C PRO A 233 -5.69 4.84 -13.70
N HIS A 234 -5.55 3.92 -14.65
CA HIS A 234 -6.48 3.77 -15.76
C HIS A 234 -6.65 2.30 -16.16
N PRO A 235 -7.82 1.93 -16.71
CA PRO A 235 -8.05 0.55 -17.12
C PRO A 235 -7.18 0.19 -18.33
N SER A 236 -6.62 -1.02 -18.30
CA SER A 236 -5.96 -1.63 -19.46
C SER A 236 -6.96 -1.87 -20.60
N TRP A 237 -8.26 -2.05 -20.28
CA TRP A 237 -9.36 -2.11 -21.24
C TRP A 237 -10.18 -0.81 -21.26
N GLU A 238 -9.90 0.04 -22.24
CA GLU A 238 -10.47 1.37 -22.41
C GLU A 238 -11.79 1.35 -23.20
N THR A 239 -12.89 1.70 -22.52
CA THR A 239 -14.26 1.70 -23.07
C THR A 239 -14.88 3.07 -23.20
N PHE A 240 -14.17 4.12 -22.78
CA PHE A 240 -14.63 5.50 -22.60
C PHE A 240 -15.71 5.66 -21.53
N LYS A 241 -15.79 4.71 -20.59
CA LYS A 241 -16.75 4.74 -19.48
C LYS A 241 -16.35 5.70 -18.36
N TRP A 242 -15.05 5.84 -18.13
CA TRP A 242 -14.42 6.73 -17.16
C TRP A 242 -13.37 7.58 -17.85
N GLY A 243 -12.74 8.53 -17.16
CA GLY A 243 -11.89 9.53 -17.78
C GLY A 243 -12.73 10.61 -18.48
N GLY A 244 -12.23 11.16 -19.58
CA GLY A 244 -12.98 12.13 -20.41
C GLY A 244 -13.86 11.46 -21.48
N ASP A 245 -14.37 12.24 -22.44
CA ASP A 245 -15.23 11.76 -23.55
C ASP A 245 -14.59 10.70 -24.46
N LYS A 246 -13.27 10.52 -24.36
CA LYS A 246 -12.45 9.52 -25.07
C LYS A 246 -11.63 8.68 -24.11
N GLY A 247 -12.15 8.50 -22.89
CA GLY A 247 -11.45 7.81 -21.83
C GLY A 247 -10.23 8.56 -21.35
N PHE A 248 -9.20 7.81 -21.00
CA PHE A 248 -7.90 8.32 -20.55
C PHE A 248 -6.91 8.50 -21.72
N LEU A 249 -7.22 8.04 -22.93
CA LEU A 249 -6.27 8.05 -24.06
C LEU A 249 -5.72 9.43 -24.42
N PRO A 250 -6.53 10.52 -24.47
CA PRO A 250 -6.00 11.85 -24.79
C PRO A 250 -5.09 12.44 -23.73
N PHE A 251 -5.00 11.81 -22.56
CA PHE A 251 -4.04 12.18 -21.53
C PHE A 251 -2.63 11.66 -21.83
N PHE A 252 -2.52 10.54 -22.56
CA PHE A 252 -1.25 9.88 -22.86
C PHE A 252 -0.77 10.11 -24.29
N THR A 253 -1.67 10.02 -25.28
CA THR A 253 -1.33 10.04 -26.71
C THR A 253 -2.20 11.02 -27.48
N GLY A 254 -1.58 11.79 -28.36
CA GLY A 254 -2.24 12.73 -29.26
C GLY A 254 -2.61 12.04 -30.56
N ASP A 255 -3.89 12.05 -30.92
CA ASP A 255 -4.39 11.50 -32.18
C ASP A 255 -5.59 12.32 -32.69
N LYS A 256 -5.84 12.26 -34.01
CA LYS A 256 -6.99 12.88 -34.67
C LYS A 256 -8.32 12.27 -34.23
N SER A 257 -8.31 11.02 -33.81
CA SER A 257 -9.49 10.29 -33.33
C SER A 257 -9.09 9.15 -32.41
N TYR A 258 -9.94 8.83 -31.44
CA TYR A 258 -9.68 7.77 -30.47
C TYR A 258 -10.69 6.63 -30.62
N ALA A 259 -10.22 5.38 -30.53
CA ALA A 259 -11.04 4.17 -30.53
C ALA A 259 -10.94 3.45 -29.18
N LYS A 260 -12.03 2.77 -28.80
CA LYS A 260 -12.04 1.85 -27.66
C LYS A 260 -11.00 0.76 -27.91
N GLN A 261 -10.15 0.52 -26.94
CA GLN A 261 -8.97 -0.30 -27.12
C GLN A 261 -8.57 -1.00 -25.84
N TRP A 262 -7.67 -1.96 -25.96
CA TRP A 262 -7.06 -2.66 -24.85
C TRP A 262 -5.53 -2.61 -25.02
N ARG A 263 -4.78 -2.61 -23.92
CA ARG A 263 -3.31 -2.64 -23.92
C ARG A 263 -2.76 -3.30 -22.67
N TYR A 264 -1.70 -4.07 -22.82
CA TYR A 264 -0.98 -4.72 -21.72
C TYR A 264 0.52 -4.42 -21.82
N THR A 265 1.14 -4.21 -20.67
CA THR A 265 2.58 -3.96 -20.53
C THR A 265 3.17 -4.99 -19.58
N ILE A 266 4.33 -5.55 -19.94
CA ILE A 266 5.01 -6.62 -19.20
C ILE A 266 6.23 -6.03 -18.51
N ALA A 267 6.48 -6.45 -17.27
CA ALA A 267 7.77 -6.27 -16.62
C ALA A 267 8.65 -7.49 -16.94
N SER A 268 9.67 -7.30 -17.78
CA SER A 268 10.43 -8.42 -18.37
C SER A 268 11.27 -9.20 -17.34
N ASP A 269 11.63 -8.58 -16.22
CA ASP A 269 12.34 -9.21 -15.12
C ASP A 269 11.47 -10.24 -14.37
N ALA A 270 10.16 -9.99 -14.24
CA ALA A 270 9.21 -10.88 -13.59
C ALA A 270 9.00 -12.18 -14.36
N ASP A 271 8.76 -12.08 -15.68
CA ASP A 271 8.65 -13.25 -16.56
C ASP A 271 9.97 -14.04 -16.60
N ALA A 272 11.12 -13.36 -16.53
CA ALA A 272 12.42 -14.03 -16.41
C ALA A 272 12.59 -14.75 -15.06
N ARG A 273 12.13 -14.15 -13.96
CA ARG A 273 12.16 -14.75 -12.60
C ARG A 273 11.28 -16.00 -12.54
N VAL A 274 10.15 -16.03 -13.25
CA VAL A 274 9.32 -17.25 -13.39
C VAL A 274 10.11 -18.41 -14.01
N VAL A 275 10.89 -18.15 -15.07
CA VAL A 275 11.74 -19.18 -15.70
C VAL A 275 12.82 -19.66 -14.73
N GLN A 276 13.49 -18.74 -14.02
CA GLN A 276 14.48 -19.06 -12.99
C GLN A 276 13.88 -19.95 -11.89
N ALA A 277 12.74 -19.56 -11.32
CA ALA A 277 12.06 -20.30 -10.27
C ALA A 277 11.64 -21.71 -10.73
N MET A 278 11.09 -21.83 -11.95
CA MET A 278 10.70 -23.12 -12.50
C MET A 278 11.88 -24.05 -12.76
N TYR A 279 13.03 -23.51 -13.16
CA TYR A 279 14.24 -24.31 -13.31
C TYR A 279 14.62 -24.97 -11.98
N ARG A 280 14.70 -24.18 -10.89
CA ARG A 280 15.01 -24.70 -9.56
C ARG A 280 13.96 -25.71 -9.08
N ALA A 281 12.67 -25.40 -9.26
CA ALA A 281 11.58 -26.32 -8.93
C ALA A 281 11.71 -27.67 -9.66
N ASN A 282 12.06 -27.65 -10.95
CA ASN A 282 12.20 -28.86 -11.76
C ASN A 282 13.41 -29.70 -11.35
N GLU A 283 14.55 -29.07 -11.04
CA GLU A 283 15.73 -29.78 -10.54
C GLU A 283 15.43 -30.49 -9.20
N TRP A 284 14.88 -29.77 -8.22
CA TRP A 284 14.53 -30.36 -6.93
C TRP A 284 13.44 -31.43 -7.06
N ALA A 285 12.41 -31.21 -7.90
CA ALA A 285 11.37 -32.22 -8.11
C ALA A 285 11.94 -33.52 -8.72
N LYS A 286 12.92 -33.43 -9.62
CA LYS A 286 13.60 -34.61 -10.18
C LYS A 286 14.40 -35.37 -9.13
N GLU A 287 15.09 -34.67 -8.22
CA GLU A 287 15.79 -35.30 -7.08
C GLU A 287 14.80 -36.12 -6.24
N ASP A 288 13.56 -35.65 -6.14
CA ASP A 288 12.47 -36.30 -5.41
C ASP A 288 11.61 -37.25 -6.28
N ASN A 289 12.05 -37.57 -7.50
CA ASN A 289 11.37 -38.44 -8.47
C ASN A 289 9.94 -37.96 -8.86
N GLN A 290 9.70 -36.66 -8.84
CA GLN A 290 8.48 -36.00 -9.30
C GLN A 290 8.71 -35.29 -10.64
N SER A 291 7.65 -35.05 -11.40
CA SER A 291 7.72 -34.44 -12.73
C SER A 291 6.90 -33.16 -12.81
N LEU A 292 7.54 -32.06 -13.19
CA LEU A 292 6.92 -30.76 -13.44
C LEU A 292 6.89 -30.39 -14.94
N SER A 293 7.05 -31.36 -15.83
CA SER A 293 7.21 -31.17 -17.29
C SER A 293 6.12 -30.31 -17.95
N THR A 294 4.88 -30.36 -17.45
CA THR A 294 3.79 -29.48 -17.89
C THR A 294 4.13 -28.00 -17.65
N TYR A 295 4.57 -27.66 -16.43
CA TYR A 295 4.90 -26.28 -16.04
C TYR A 295 6.22 -25.81 -16.64
N VAL A 296 7.20 -26.71 -16.79
CA VAL A 296 8.42 -26.44 -17.58
C VAL A 296 8.05 -26.01 -19.00
N SER A 297 7.14 -26.74 -19.67
CA SER A 297 6.69 -26.37 -21.02
C SER A 297 6.00 -24.99 -21.08
N LYS A 298 5.28 -24.61 -20.01
CA LYS A 298 4.64 -23.29 -19.90
C LYS A 298 5.68 -22.18 -19.66
N ALA A 299 6.67 -22.42 -18.81
CA ALA A 299 7.79 -21.50 -18.59
C ALA A 299 8.64 -21.30 -19.84
N SER A 300 8.96 -22.37 -20.58
CA SER A 300 9.62 -22.27 -21.89
C SER A 300 8.81 -21.45 -22.89
N LYS A 301 7.48 -21.57 -22.88
CA LYS A 301 6.61 -20.75 -23.72
C LYS A 301 6.68 -19.29 -23.32
N MET A 302 6.59 -18.96 -22.03
CA MET A 302 6.76 -17.58 -21.54
C MET A 302 8.12 -17.01 -21.97
N GLY A 303 9.20 -17.77 -21.81
CA GLY A 303 10.53 -17.41 -22.31
C GLY A 303 10.60 -17.19 -23.82
N ASP A 304 9.76 -17.86 -24.62
CA ASP A 304 9.70 -17.63 -26.07
C ASP A 304 9.13 -16.25 -26.42
N TYR A 305 8.05 -15.85 -25.74
CA TYR A 305 7.41 -14.53 -25.93
C TYR A 305 8.21 -13.40 -25.28
N LEU A 306 8.95 -13.68 -24.21
CA LEU A 306 9.83 -12.74 -23.53
C LEU A 306 10.93 -12.19 -24.46
N ARG A 307 11.23 -12.85 -25.58
CA ARG A 307 12.13 -12.32 -26.62
C ARG A 307 11.69 -10.97 -27.18
N TYR A 308 10.41 -10.57 -27.06
CA TYR A 308 9.98 -9.21 -27.41
C TYR A 308 10.71 -8.13 -26.59
N ALA A 309 11.14 -8.43 -25.37
CA ALA A 309 11.96 -7.53 -24.56
C ALA A 309 13.35 -7.28 -25.15
N MET A 310 13.81 -8.11 -26.10
CA MET A 310 15.13 -7.99 -26.73
C MET A 310 15.19 -6.98 -27.88
N PHE A 311 14.06 -6.36 -28.21
CA PHE A 311 13.90 -5.46 -29.36
C PHE A 311 13.69 -4.01 -28.93
N ASP A 312 14.27 -3.11 -29.71
CA ASP A 312 13.98 -1.68 -29.64
C ASP A 312 12.47 -1.39 -29.69
N LYS A 313 12.02 -0.36 -28.97
CA LYS A 313 10.59 0.02 -28.82
C LYS A 313 9.82 0.00 -30.15
N TYR A 314 10.37 0.63 -31.18
CA TYR A 314 9.73 0.72 -32.51
C TYR A 314 10.49 -0.04 -33.58
N PHE A 315 11.23 -1.08 -33.17
CA PHE A 315 12.09 -1.87 -34.05
C PHE A 315 13.06 -0.99 -34.85
N MET A 316 13.56 0.09 -34.25
CA MET A 316 14.60 0.92 -34.86
C MET A 316 15.95 0.22 -34.78
N LYS A 317 16.82 0.49 -35.75
CA LYS A 317 18.16 -0.08 -35.79
C LYS A 317 18.97 0.33 -34.56
N VAL A 318 19.64 -0.63 -33.94
CA VAL A 318 20.48 -0.35 -32.76
C VAL A 318 21.62 0.60 -33.14
N GLY A 319 21.81 1.66 -32.35
CA GLY A 319 22.83 2.70 -32.53
C GLY A 319 22.56 3.70 -33.65
N ALA A 320 21.35 3.75 -34.17
CA ALA A 320 21.00 4.61 -35.31
C ALA A 320 21.09 6.12 -35.01
N GLN A 321 20.87 6.56 -33.76
CA GLN A 321 20.82 7.99 -33.40
C GLN A 321 19.84 8.79 -34.27
N GLY A 322 18.67 8.19 -34.50
CA GLY A 322 17.57 8.69 -35.32
C GLY A 322 16.54 7.59 -35.57
N THR A 323 15.40 7.95 -36.16
CA THR A 323 14.28 7.05 -36.49
C THR A 323 14.55 6.17 -37.72
N THR A 324 15.66 5.43 -37.69
CA THR A 324 16.04 4.50 -38.76
C THR A 324 15.40 3.14 -38.53
N ALA A 325 14.30 2.87 -39.23
CA ALA A 325 13.64 1.57 -39.24
C ALA A 325 14.61 0.42 -39.57
N ALA A 326 14.66 -0.60 -38.71
CA ALA A 326 15.45 -1.80 -38.97
C ALA A 326 14.77 -2.73 -39.99
N THR A 327 15.57 -3.61 -40.59
CA THR A 327 15.11 -4.77 -41.35
C THR A 327 15.65 -6.04 -40.71
N GLY A 328 14.85 -7.09 -40.65
CA GLY A 328 15.27 -8.35 -40.00
C GLY A 328 15.48 -8.15 -38.49
N ARG A 329 16.67 -8.51 -37.99
CA ARG A 329 17.01 -8.50 -36.56
C ARG A 329 17.95 -7.36 -36.14
N ASP A 330 18.14 -6.35 -37.00
CA ASP A 330 19.03 -5.20 -36.73
C ASP A 330 18.56 -4.29 -35.57
N SER A 331 17.32 -4.47 -35.10
CA SER A 331 16.73 -3.79 -33.93
C SER A 331 16.83 -4.57 -32.63
N GLU A 332 17.42 -5.76 -32.66
CA GLU A 332 17.54 -6.62 -31.49
C GLU A 332 18.82 -6.30 -30.71
N HIS A 333 18.66 -5.77 -29.50
CA HIS A 333 19.77 -5.48 -28.59
C HIS A 333 20.11 -6.68 -27.68
N TYR A 334 19.28 -7.73 -27.64
CA TYR A 334 19.51 -8.98 -26.87
C TYR A 334 19.59 -8.81 -25.34
N LEU A 335 19.00 -7.74 -24.81
CA LEU A 335 18.89 -7.51 -23.36
C LEU A 335 17.42 -7.60 -22.95
N LEU A 336 17.16 -7.80 -21.67
CA LEU A 336 15.82 -7.63 -21.11
C LEU A 336 15.57 -6.13 -20.90
N SER A 337 14.86 -5.50 -21.83
CA SER A 337 14.47 -4.10 -21.70
C SER A 337 13.35 -3.90 -20.67
N TRP A 338 13.07 -2.65 -20.27
CA TRP A 338 12.10 -2.33 -19.21
C TRP A 338 10.72 -2.97 -19.42
N TYR A 339 10.26 -3.06 -20.66
CA TYR A 339 9.02 -3.74 -21.00
C TYR A 339 9.01 -4.25 -22.43
N TYR A 340 8.03 -5.08 -22.72
CA TYR A 340 7.37 -5.05 -24.02
C TYR A 340 5.87 -4.84 -23.78
N SER A 341 5.17 -4.33 -24.80
CA SER A 341 3.75 -4.03 -24.70
C SER A 341 3.02 -4.34 -26.00
N TRP A 342 1.74 -4.68 -25.89
CA TRP A 342 0.87 -4.87 -27.04
C TRP A 342 -0.54 -4.39 -26.73
N GLY A 343 -1.28 -4.06 -27.79
CA GLY A 343 -2.65 -3.58 -27.68
C GLY A 343 -3.43 -3.71 -28.98
N GLY A 344 -4.69 -3.32 -28.94
CA GLY A 344 -5.57 -3.39 -30.11
C GLY A 344 -6.93 -2.75 -29.88
N ALA A 345 -7.67 -2.55 -30.96
CA ALA A 345 -9.06 -2.13 -30.87
C ALA A 345 -9.92 -3.22 -30.22
N THR A 346 -10.89 -2.84 -29.40
CA THR A 346 -11.81 -3.81 -28.77
C THR A 346 -12.71 -4.53 -29.79
N ASP A 347 -12.89 -3.95 -30.98
CA ASP A 347 -13.60 -4.58 -32.10
C ASP A 347 -12.71 -5.49 -32.97
N GLY A 348 -11.41 -5.54 -32.66
CA GLY A 348 -10.41 -6.35 -33.37
C GLY A 348 -9.93 -5.78 -34.70
N SER A 349 -10.29 -4.55 -35.06
CA SER A 349 -9.95 -3.94 -36.36
C SER A 349 -8.46 -3.68 -36.57
N TRP A 350 -7.70 -3.45 -35.50
CA TRP A 350 -6.24 -3.29 -35.53
C TRP A 350 -5.61 -3.74 -34.22
N SER A 351 -4.30 -4.01 -34.26
CA SER A 351 -3.46 -4.28 -33.09
C SER A 351 -2.01 -3.83 -33.32
N TRP A 352 -1.26 -3.62 -32.24
CA TRP A 352 0.12 -3.17 -32.25
C TRP A 352 0.98 -3.91 -31.21
N ARG A 353 2.30 -3.88 -31.40
CA ARG A 353 3.32 -4.41 -30.48
C ARG A 353 4.54 -3.49 -30.47
N ILE A 354 5.15 -3.31 -29.29
CA ILE A 354 6.41 -2.60 -29.09
C ILE A 354 7.32 -3.41 -28.16
N GLY A 355 8.64 -3.33 -28.37
CA GLY A 355 9.63 -3.70 -27.35
C GLY A 355 9.89 -2.52 -26.41
N ALA A 356 11.13 -2.35 -25.97
CA ALA A 356 11.58 -1.12 -25.31
C ALA A 356 13.04 -0.80 -25.63
N SER A 357 13.36 0.49 -25.75
CA SER A 357 14.71 0.96 -26.10
C SER A 357 15.62 1.13 -24.88
N HIS A 358 15.07 1.08 -23.67
CA HIS A 358 15.75 1.35 -22.41
C HIS A 358 16.02 0.05 -21.66
N ASN A 359 17.26 -0.16 -21.26
CA ASN A 359 17.71 -1.40 -20.63
C ASN A 359 18.38 -1.07 -19.30
N HIS A 360 17.85 -1.64 -18.21
CA HIS A 360 18.40 -1.50 -16.87
C HIS A 360 19.13 -2.79 -16.47
N PHE A 361 20.32 -2.70 -15.87
CA PHE A 361 21.04 -3.90 -15.42
C PHE A 361 20.22 -4.73 -14.42
N GLY A 362 19.41 -4.04 -13.60
CA GLY A 362 18.48 -4.64 -12.63
C GLY A 362 17.46 -5.62 -13.22
N TYR A 363 17.14 -5.48 -14.51
CA TYR A 363 16.17 -6.33 -15.20
C TYR A 363 16.80 -7.56 -15.86
N GLN A 364 18.12 -7.58 -16.01
CA GLN A 364 18.78 -8.69 -16.68
C GLN A 364 18.68 -9.97 -15.83
N ASN A 365 18.60 -11.12 -16.50
CA ASN A 365 18.60 -12.43 -15.88
C ASN A 365 19.42 -13.41 -16.72
N PRO A 366 20.76 -13.38 -16.60
CA PRO A 366 21.62 -14.29 -17.34
C PRO A 366 21.38 -15.75 -16.99
N PHE A 367 20.89 -16.04 -15.78
CA PHE A 367 20.50 -17.39 -15.40
C PHE A 367 19.33 -17.90 -16.23
N ALA A 368 18.23 -17.13 -16.32
CA ALA A 368 17.10 -17.50 -17.18
C ALA A 368 17.52 -17.59 -18.66
N ALA A 369 18.41 -16.70 -19.14
CA ALA A 369 18.94 -16.79 -20.50
C ALA A 369 19.72 -18.08 -20.74
N TRP A 370 20.54 -18.51 -19.79
CA TRP A 370 21.22 -19.80 -19.82
C TRP A 370 20.23 -20.97 -19.81
N VAL A 371 19.23 -20.95 -18.93
CA VAL A 371 18.17 -21.98 -18.89
C VAL A 371 17.50 -22.13 -20.26
N LEU A 372 17.09 -21.03 -20.88
CA LEU A 372 16.34 -21.04 -22.15
C LEU A 372 17.21 -21.33 -23.39
N SER A 373 18.53 -21.38 -23.26
CA SER A 373 19.45 -21.65 -24.36
C SER A 373 20.20 -22.97 -24.26
N GLU A 374 20.52 -23.40 -23.04
CA GLU A 374 21.39 -24.54 -22.77
C GLU A 374 20.65 -25.73 -22.12
N ASP A 375 19.59 -25.50 -21.34
CA ASP A 375 18.83 -26.60 -20.72
C ASP A 375 17.81 -27.18 -21.71
N SER A 376 18.02 -28.45 -22.08
CA SER A 376 17.24 -29.11 -23.13
C SER A 376 15.74 -29.25 -22.86
N GLU A 377 15.31 -29.22 -21.59
CA GLU A 377 13.88 -29.26 -21.25
C GLU A 377 13.23 -27.88 -21.33
N PHE A 378 14.02 -26.83 -21.12
CA PHE A 378 13.55 -25.45 -21.10
C PHE A 378 13.67 -24.72 -22.44
N ILE A 379 14.49 -25.21 -23.39
CA ILE A 379 14.62 -24.59 -24.72
C ILE A 379 13.24 -24.35 -25.35
N PRO A 380 12.89 -23.08 -25.67
CA PRO A 380 11.62 -22.78 -26.30
C PRO A 380 11.45 -23.44 -27.66
N LYS A 381 10.20 -23.66 -28.07
CA LYS A 381 9.87 -24.47 -29.24
C LYS A 381 10.09 -23.74 -30.56
N SER A 382 10.13 -22.41 -30.55
CA SER A 382 10.30 -21.63 -31.77
C SER A 382 11.72 -21.77 -32.35
N GLN A 383 11.81 -21.63 -33.67
CA GLN A 383 13.00 -22.01 -34.42
C GLN A 383 14.25 -21.20 -34.02
N THR A 384 14.10 -19.91 -33.69
CA THR A 384 15.24 -19.03 -33.40
C THR A 384 15.47 -18.80 -31.91
N ALA A 385 14.55 -19.22 -31.03
CA ALA A 385 14.62 -18.90 -29.61
C ALA A 385 15.91 -19.35 -28.93
N GLN A 386 16.36 -20.59 -29.18
CA GLN A 386 17.59 -21.10 -28.56
C GLN A 386 18.79 -20.19 -28.88
N SER A 387 18.97 -19.83 -30.15
CA SER A 387 20.08 -18.97 -30.58
C SER A 387 19.96 -17.54 -30.07
N ASP A 388 18.73 -17.04 -29.92
CA ASP A 388 18.49 -15.68 -29.41
C ASP A 388 18.82 -15.60 -27.93
N TRP A 389 18.38 -16.59 -27.15
CA TRP A 389 18.69 -16.68 -25.73
C TRP A 389 20.16 -16.94 -25.47
N ALA A 390 20.84 -17.75 -26.29
CA ALA A 390 22.29 -17.96 -26.18
C ALA A 390 23.04 -16.63 -26.40
N LYS A 391 22.64 -15.87 -27.42
CA LYS A 391 23.20 -14.55 -27.69
C LYS A 391 22.82 -13.52 -26.63
N SER A 392 21.64 -13.64 -26.03
CA SER A 392 21.22 -12.81 -24.91
C SER A 392 22.02 -13.09 -23.65
N LEU A 393 22.32 -14.35 -23.32
CA LEU A 393 23.20 -14.72 -22.21
C LEU A 393 24.56 -14.00 -22.34
N ASP A 394 25.22 -14.14 -23.51
CA ASP A 394 26.49 -13.49 -23.75
C ASP A 394 26.38 -11.96 -23.66
N ARG A 395 25.36 -11.39 -24.30
CA ARG A 395 25.14 -9.94 -24.30
C ARG A 395 24.90 -9.38 -22.90
N GLN A 396 24.12 -10.08 -22.08
CA GLN A 396 23.84 -9.66 -20.72
C GLN A 396 25.12 -9.69 -19.88
N LEU A 397 25.91 -10.77 -19.91
CA LEU A 397 27.18 -10.84 -19.17
C LEU A 397 28.16 -9.72 -19.57
N GLU A 398 28.24 -9.41 -20.87
CA GLU A 398 29.02 -8.26 -21.35
C GLU A 398 28.47 -6.92 -20.82
N PHE A 399 27.15 -6.78 -20.69
CA PHE A 399 26.50 -5.59 -20.16
C PHE A 399 26.84 -5.35 -18.68
N TYR A 400 26.82 -6.39 -17.84
CA TYR A 400 27.27 -6.29 -16.45
C TYR A 400 28.75 -5.90 -16.35
N GLN A 401 29.62 -6.53 -17.16
CA GLN A 401 31.04 -6.17 -17.19
C GLN A 401 31.23 -4.71 -17.60
N TRP A 402 30.53 -4.27 -18.64
CA TRP A 402 30.59 -2.89 -19.12
C TRP A 402 30.13 -1.88 -18.07
N LEU A 403 29.11 -2.19 -17.28
CA LEU A 403 28.54 -1.28 -16.27
C LEU A 403 29.23 -1.36 -14.90
N GLN A 404 30.15 -2.31 -14.68
CA GLN A 404 30.78 -2.48 -13.39
C GLN A 404 31.72 -1.30 -13.07
N SER A 405 31.39 -0.53 -12.05
CA SER A 405 32.14 0.63 -11.55
C SER A 405 33.57 0.28 -11.11
N SER A 406 34.38 1.30 -10.86
CA SER A 406 35.71 1.11 -10.28
C SER A 406 35.68 0.44 -8.92
N GLU A 407 34.65 0.69 -8.10
CA GLU A 407 34.49 0.10 -6.76
C GLU A 407 33.99 -1.34 -6.85
N GLY A 408 32.95 -1.61 -7.65
CA GLY A 408 32.43 -2.97 -7.87
C GLY A 408 30.92 -3.05 -8.11
N ALA A 409 30.15 -2.03 -7.72
CA ALA A 409 28.72 -1.91 -8.02
C ALA A 409 28.45 -1.80 -9.54
N ILE A 410 27.23 -2.14 -9.96
CA ILE A 410 26.82 -2.10 -11.37
C ILE A 410 26.00 -0.83 -11.66
N ALA A 411 26.43 -0.03 -12.64
CA ALA A 411 25.72 1.18 -13.04
C ALA A 411 24.41 0.89 -13.80
N GLY A 412 23.61 1.93 -14.06
CA GLY A 412 22.19 1.79 -14.43
C GLY A 412 21.95 1.00 -15.71
N GLY A 413 22.41 1.53 -16.85
CA GLY A 413 22.25 0.80 -18.10
C GLY A 413 22.49 1.59 -19.37
N ALA A 414 21.65 1.35 -20.36
CA ALA A 414 21.77 1.98 -21.67
C ALA A 414 20.43 2.15 -22.39
N THR A 415 20.40 3.10 -23.32
CA THR A 415 19.28 3.33 -24.22
C THR A 415 19.68 3.32 -25.69
N ASN A 416 18.79 2.77 -26.53
CA ASN A 416 18.84 2.96 -27.98
C ASN A 416 18.06 4.20 -28.45
N SER A 417 17.25 4.79 -27.59
CA SER A 417 16.42 5.96 -27.87
C SER A 417 16.75 7.04 -26.87
N TYR A 418 17.81 7.80 -27.12
CA TYR A 418 18.22 8.90 -26.24
C TYR A 418 17.09 9.93 -26.12
N ASN A 419 16.81 10.37 -24.88
CA ASN A 419 15.62 11.15 -24.48
C ASN A 419 14.27 10.51 -24.81
N GLY A 420 14.24 9.25 -25.27
CA GLY A 420 13.05 8.57 -25.78
C GLY A 420 12.53 9.13 -27.11
N SER A 421 13.34 9.90 -27.83
CA SER A 421 13.02 10.49 -29.14
C SER A 421 14.00 10.07 -30.25
N TYR A 422 14.88 9.10 -29.99
CA TYR A 422 15.99 8.71 -30.88
C TYR A 422 16.92 9.88 -31.24
N ASP A 423 17.13 10.80 -30.29
CA ASP A 423 18.04 11.93 -30.47
C ASP A 423 19.48 11.47 -30.73
N LYS A 424 20.28 12.37 -31.30
CA LYS A 424 21.74 12.16 -31.35
C LYS A 424 22.32 12.17 -29.95
N TYR A 425 23.27 11.28 -29.71
CA TYR A 425 23.96 11.22 -28.42
C TYR A 425 24.86 12.45 -28.24
N PRO A 426 25.00 12.96 -27.02
CA PRO A 426 26.01 13.97 -26.70
C PRO A 426 27.43 13.50 -27.10
N ALA A 427 28.29 14.46 -27.44
CA ALA A 427 29.68 14.15 -27.76
C ALA A 427 30.40 13.56 -26.53
N GLY A 428 31.05 12.41 -26.71
CA GLY A 428 31.74 11.71 -25.61
C GLY A 428 30.86 10.80 -24.76
N THR A 429 29.59 10.57 -25.15
CA THR A 429 28.75 9.54 -24.54
C THR A 429 29.33 8.15 -24.79
N SER A 430 29.51 7.39 -23.73
CA SER A 430 29.97 6.00 -23.81
C SER A 430 28.88 5.10 -24.37
N THR A 431 29.28 4.09 -25.16
CA THR A 431 28.30 3.22 -25.83
C THR A 431 28.55 1.73 -25.61
N PHE A 432 27.47 0.95 -25.60
CA PHE A 432 27.45 -0.50 -25.59
C PHE A 432 26.69 -1.03 -26.81
N TYR A 433 27.42 -1.64 -27.76
CA TYR A 433 26.84 -2.06 -29.05
C TYR A 433 26.05 -0.97 -29.79
N GLY A 434 26.41 0.30 -29.59
CA GLY A 434 25.74 1.46 -30.18
C GLY A 434 24.63 2.07 -29.32
N MET A 435 24.23 1.46 -28.21
CA MET A 435 23.32 2.07 -27.23
C MET A 435 24.11 3.03 -26.31
N ALA A 436 23.53 4.19 -25.99
CA ALA A 436 24.13 5.19 -25.13
C ALA A 436 24.01 4.80 -23.65
N TYR A 437 25.07 5.01 -22.86
CA TYR A 437 25.03 4.87 -21.41
C TYR A 437 23.99 5.81 -20.78
N GLU A 438 23.21 5.27 -19.84
CA GLU A 438 22.31 6.03 -18.98
C GLU A 438 22.53 5.63 -17.52
N GLU A 439 22.72 6.64 -16.67
CA GLU A 439 22.89 6.46 -15.22
C GLU A 439 21.61 5.93 -14.57
N ALA A 440 20.46 6.48 -14.98
CA ALA A 440 19.13 6.12 -14.50
C ALA A 440 18.20 5.84 -15.70
N PRO A 441 18.26 4.64 -16.31
CA PRO A 441 17.35 4.25 -17.37
C PRO A 441 15.88 4.37 -16.95
N VAL A 442 15.03 4.83 -17.86
CA VAL A 442 13.56 4.88 -17.74
C VAL A 442 12.99 5.93 -16.78
N TYR A 443 13.41 5.99 -15.53
CA TYR A 443 12.83 6.90 -14.53
C TYR A 443 13.87 7.65 -13.69
N ALA A 444 13.50 8.85 -13.28
CA ALA A 444 14.38 9.87 -12.73
C ALA A 444 13.78 10.62 -11.52
N ASP A 445 12.59 10.23 -11.03
CA ASP A 445 12.04 10.67 -9.74
C ASP A 445 11.51 9.46 -8.92
N PRO A 446 12.38 8.84 -8.08
CA PRO A 446 13.83 9.03 -8.00
C PRO A 446 14.58 8.41 -9.19
N GLY A 447 15.89 8.63 -9.29
CA GLY A 447 16.72 7.96 -10.29
C GLY A 447 16.67 6.43 -10.18
N SER A 448 16.48 5.74 -11.30
CA SER A 448 16.23 4.29 -11.30
C SER A 448 17.30 3.43 -10.66
N ASN A 449 18.55 3.87 -10.77
CA ASN A 449 19.69 3.17 -10.20
C ASN A 449 20.18 3.78 -8.89
N GLU A 450 19.39 4.65 -8.27
CA GLU A 450 19.64 5.09 -6.91
C GLU A 450 19.24 4.01 -5.90
N TRP A 451 18.30 3.13 -6.24
CA TRP A 451 17.86 2.08 -5.33
C TRP A 451 18.83 0.89 -5.32
N PHE A 452 19.43 0.64 -4.15
CA PHE A 452 20.39 -0.46 -3.96
C PHE A 452 19.79 -1.84 -4.21
N GLY A 453 18.46 -2.02 -4.07
CA GLY A 453 17.79 -3.31 -4.31
C GLY A 453 18.04 -3.90 -5.69
N MET A 454 18.25 -3.07 -6.72
CA MET A 454 18.62 -3.53 -8.07
C MET A 454 19.95 -4.28 -8.07
N GLN A 455 20.90 -3.92 -7.19
CA GLN A 455 22.17 -4.63 -7.06
C GLN A 455 21.91 -6.06 -6.56
N CYS A 456 21.11 -6.20 -5.50
CA CYS A 456 20.84 -7.49 -4.87
C CYS A 456 20.05 -8.41 -5.80
N TRP A 457 18.90 -7.98 -6.30
CA TRP A 457 18.05 -8.81 -7.17
C TRP A 457 18.79 -9.31 -8.41
N SER A 458 19.55 -8.43 -9.05
CA SER A 458 20.20 -8.73 -10.31
C SER A 458 21.47 -9.55 -10.14
N MET A 459 22.27 -9.26 -9.12
CA MET A 459 23.48 -10.03 -8.84
C MET A 459 23.19 -11.40 -8.24
N GLN A 460 22.04 -11.59 -7.59
CA GLN A 460 21.55 -12.91 -7.18
C GLN A 460 21.47 -13.87 -8.37
N ARG A 461 20.95 -13.38 -9.52
CA ARG A 461 20.83 -14.16 -10.77
C ARG A 461 22.20 -14.49 -11.36
N ILE A 462 23.18 -13.59 -11.26
CA ILE A 462 24.57 -13.88 -11.66
C ILE A 462 25.19 -14.95 -10.74
N ALA A 463 24.91 -14.89 -9.44
CA ALA A 463 25.38 -15.86 -8.46
C ALA A 463 24.81 -17.27 -8.73
N GLU A 464 23.52 -17.38 -9.05
CA GLU A 464 22.92 -18.65 -9.50
C GLU A 464 23.57 -19.17 -10.78
N LEU A 465 23.79 -18.32 -11.79
CA LEU A 465 24.48 -18.71 -13.02
C LEU A 465 25.88 -19.24 -12.72
N TYR A 466 26.65 -18.53 -11.88
CA TYR A 466 27.98 -18.99 -11.50
C TYR A 466 27.93 -20.32 -10.75
N TYR A 467 27.04 -20.48 -9.77
CA TYR A 467 26.86 -21.74 -9.05
C TYR A 467 26.49 -22.92 -9.96
N GLN A 468 25.67 -22.68 -10.98
CA GLN A 468 25.22 -23.73 -11.89
C GLN A 468 26.27 -24.11 -12.93
N THR A 469 27.02 -23.14 -13.45
CA THR A 469 27.84 -23.32 -14.66
C THR A 469 29.35 -23.20 -14.43
N GLY A 470 29.77 -22.50 -13.38
CA GLY A 470 31.17 -22.09 -13.21
C GLY A 470 31.63 -21.05 -14.23
N ASP A 471 30.73 -20.31 -14.89
CA ASP A 471 31.09 -19.30 -15.89
C ASP A 471 32.10 -18.28 -15.31
N ALA A 472 33.25 -18.17 -15.98
CA ALA A 472 34.37 -17.35 -15.50
C ALA A 472 34.09 -15.84 -15.55
N ARG A 473 33.21 -15.38 -16.44
CA ARG A 473 32.78 -13.97 -16.51
C ARG A 473 31.85 -13.67 -15.34
N ALA A 474 30.87 -14.53 -15.08
CA ALA A 474 29.99 -14.41 -13.92
C ALA A 474 30.80 -14.37 -12.61
N LYS A 475 31.78 -15.26 -12.47
CA LYS A 475 32.72 -15.24 -11.33
C LYS A 475 33.47 -13.90 -11.24
N ALA A 476 34.06 -13.41 -12.32
CA ALA A 476 34.83 -12.17 -12.29
C ALA A 476 33.99 -10.94 -11.91
N ILE A 477 32.73 -10.88 -12.36
CA ILE A 477 31.79 -9.82 -11.96
C ILE A 477 31.51 -9.93 -10.46
N LEU A 478 31.16 -11.14 -9.98
CA LEU A 478 30.84 -11.38 -8.56
C LEU A 478 32.03 -11.15 -7.64
N ASP A 479 33.25 -11.56 -8.03
CA ASP A 479 34.46 -11.37 -7.22
C ASP A 479 34.63 -9.91 -6.81
N LYS A 480 34.43 -8.99 -7.76
CA LYS A 480 34.56 -7.55 -7.50
C LYS A 480 33.34 -6.98 -6.78
N TRP A 481 32.12 -7.38 -7.19
CA TRP A 481 30.88 -6.89 -6.58
C TRP A 481 30.73 -7.34 -5.12
N ALA A 482 31.01 -8.61 -4.82
CA ALA A 482 30.89 -9.18 -3.47
C ALA A 482 31.89 -8.54 -2.50
N GLN A 483 33.10 -8.24 -2.96
CA GLN A 483 34.09 -7.50 -2.16
C GLN A 483 33.60 -6.09 -1.82
N TRP A 484 33.04 -5.38 -2.81
CA TRP A 484 32.47 -4.05 -2.58
C TRP A 484 31.29 -4.11 -1.61
N VAL A 485 30.28 -4.94 -1.88
CA VAL A 485 29.05 -4.93 -1.09
C VAL A 485 29.28 -5.34 0.36
N VAL A 486 30.15 -6.33 0.63
CA VAL A 486 30.49 -6.75 1.99
C VAL A 486 31.20 -5.63 2.75
N SER A 487 32.01 -4.80 2.06
CA SER A 487 32.66 -3.66 2.69
C SER A 487 31.68 -2.55 3.09
N GLU A 488 30.49 -2.52 2.49
CA GLU A 488 29.43 -1.56 2.78
C GLU A 488 28.41 -2.07 3.82
N VAL A 489 28.34 -3.39 4.05
CA VAL A 489 27.47 -3.96 5.10
C VAL A 489 27.99 -3.59 6.48
N GLN A 490 27.10 -3.03 7.32
CA GLN A 490 27.45 -2.64 8.68
C GLN A 490 26.75 -3.54 9.70
N LEU A 491 27.48 -4.52 10.24
CA LEU A 491 27.01 -5.34 11.36
C LEU A 491 27.30 -4.61 12.69
N LYS A 492 26.25 -4.15 13.37
CA LYS A 492 26.36 -3.31 14.58
C LYS A 492 26.60 -4.13 15.85
N ALA A 493 27.20 -3.52 16.87
CA ALA A 493 27.51 -4.21 18.13
C ALA A 493 26.26 -4.53 18.97
N ASP A 494 25.15 -3.83 18.73
CA ASP A 494 23.85 -4.03 19.40
C ASP A 494 23.01 -5.16 18.80
N GLY A 495 23.52 -5.88 17.80
CA GLY A 495 22.81 -6.95 17.10
C GLY A 495 21.95 -6.48 15.93
N THR A 496 21.89 -5.18 15.62
CA THR A 496 21.24 -4.67 14.40
C THR A 496 22.21 -4.70 13.20
N TYR A 497 21.73 -4.34 12.01
CA TYR A 497 22.55 -4.25 10.81
C TYR A 497 22.16 -3.02 9.98
N LEU A 498 23.00 -2.59 9.06
CA LEU A 498 22.63 -1.62 8.03
C LEU A 498 23.21 -2.08 6.69
N ILE A 499 22.40 -2.01 5.65
CA ILE A 499 22.82 -2.20 4.26
C ILE A 499 22.65 -0.89 3.48
N PRO A 500 23.37 -0.69 2.36
CA PRO A 500 23.13 0.47 1.50
C PRO A 500 21.65 0.58 1.09
N SER A 501 21.17 1.81 0.94
CA SER A 501 19.80 2.11 0.50
C SER A 501 19.82 2.93 -0.79
N THR A 502 20.43 4.11 -0.71
CA THR A 502 20.53 5.05 -1.82
C THR A 502 21.96 5.10 -2.34
N LEU A 503 22.12 4.87 -3.64
CA LEU A 503 23.38 5.00 -4.37
C LEU A 503 23.39 6.32 -5.15
N LYS A 504 24.57 6.92 -5.28
CA LYS A 504 24.83 8.03 -6.19
C LYS A 504 25.96 7.65 -7.13
N TRP A 505 25.88 8.14 -8.36
CA TRP A 505 26.79 7.78 -9.44
C TRP A 505 27.49 9.00 -10.00
N SER A 506 28.69 8.79 -10.53
CA SER A 506 29.38 9.83 -11.31
C SER A 506 30.28 9.24 -12.38
N GLY A 507 30.42 9.98 -13.48
CA GLY A 507 31.22 9.58 -14.63
C GLY A 507 30.51 8.61 -15.56
N GLN A 508 31.28 7.85 -16.35
CA GLN A 508 30.77 6.92 -17.36
C GLN A 508 31.69 5.70 -17.46
N PRO A 509 31.18 4.51 -17.85
CA PRO A 509 32.04 3.41 -18.25
C PRO A 509 32.85 3.80 -19.51
N ASP A 510 33.92 3.06 -19.82
CA ASP A 510 34.54 3.20 -21.15
C ASP A 510 33.60 2.62 -22.23
N THR A 511 33.64 3.12 -23.47
CA THR A 511 32.89 2.50 -24.57
C THR A 511 33.27 1.02 -24.72
N TRP A 512 32.27 0.15 -24.77
CA TRP A 512 32.50 -1.29 -24.83
C TRP A 512 33.15 -1.72 -26.14
N THR A 513 34.28 -2.40 -26.05
CA THR A 513 34.99 -3.01 -27.18
C THR A 513 35.10 -4.53 -27.07
N GLY A 514 34.27 -5.16 -26.23
CA GLY A 514 34.30 -6.61 -25.96
C GLY A 514 35.21 -7.03 -24.80
N THR A 515 35.74 -6.09 -24.01
CA THR A 515 36.60 -6.41 -22.86
C THR A 515 36.45 -5.35 -21.77
N TYR A 516 36.37 -5.81 -20.51
CA TYR A 516 36.31 -4.93 -19.34
C TYR A 516 37.61 -4.15 -19.14
N THR A 517 37.50 -2.83 -18.99
CA THR A 517 38.65 -1.92 -18.83
C THR A 517 38.99 -1.61 -17.37
N GLY A 518 38.13 -2.02 -16.44
CA GLY A 518 38.16 -1.58 -15.05
C GLY A 518 37.36 -0.30 -14.77
N ASN A 519 36.86 0.38 -15.81
CA ASN A 519 36.03 1.59 -15.73
C ASN A 519 36.50 2.61 -14.67
N LYS A 520 37.75 3.05 -14.78
CA LYS A 520 38.41 3.88 -13.75
C LYS A 520 37.76 5.25 -13.50
N ASN A 521 36.84 5.68 -14.38
CA ASN A 521 36.15 6.96 -14.30
C ASN A 521 34.66 6.79 -13.97
N LEU A 522 34.17 5.58 -13.68
CA LEU A 522 32.78 5.32 -13.29
C LEU A 522 32.75 4.98 -11.81
N HIS A 523 32.14 5.84 -11.01
CA HIS A 523 32.16 5.74 -9.56
C HIS A 523 30.75 5.60 -8.97
N VAL A 524 30.66 4.81 -7.91
CA VAL A 524 29.49 4.75 -7.01
C VAL A 524 29.83 5.32 -5.63
N THR A 525 28.83 5.88 -4.94
CA THR A 525 28.91 6.23 -3.52
C THR A 525 27.61 5.86 -2.82
N VAL A 526 27.71 5.26 -1.63
CA VAL A 526 26.53 5.00 -0.78
C VAL A 526 26.15 6.29 -0.06
N ALA A 527 24.96 6.81 -0.34
CA ALA A 527 24.46 8.04 0.27
C ALA A 527 23.68 7.77 1.57
N ASN A 528 22.90 6.69 1.61
CA ASN A 528 22.06 6.33 2.76
C ASN A 528 22.11 4.82 3.02
N TYR A 529 21.75 4.43 4.25
CA TYR A 529 21.65 3.04 4.68
C TYR A 529 20.25 2.73 5.25
N THR A 530 19.87 1.46 5.26
CA THR A 530 18.52 0.98 5.66
C THR A 530 18.58 -0.42 6.32
N HIS A 531 17.45 -0.84 6.89
CA HIS A 531 17.15 -2.22 7.32
C HIS A 531 16.18 -2.93 6.37
N ASP A 532 16.06 -2.47 5.11
CA ASP A 532 15.15 -3.06 4.12
C ASP A 532 15.28 -4.58 4.09
N ILE A 533 14.22 -5.24 4.57
CA ILE A 533 14.21 -6.67 4.83
C ILE A 533 14.31 -7.49 3.55
N GLY A 534 13.62 -7.07 2.48
CA GLY A 534 13.59 -7.80 1.21
C GLY A 534 14.91 -7.67 0.48
N VAL A 535 15.49 -6.46 0.48
CA VAL A 535 16.82 -6.23 -0.12
C VAL A 535 17.91 -6.95 0.68
N THR A 536 17.81 -6.97 2.02
CA THR A 536 18.74 -7.70 2.88
C THR A 536 18.68 -9.21 2.62
N SER A 537 17.48 -9.76 2.49
CA SER A 537 17.27 -11.18 2.14
C SER A 537 17.86 -11.51 0.77
N SER A 538 17.64 -10.66 -0.23
CA SER A 538 18.22 -10.88 -1.56
C SER A 538 19.75 -10.75 -1.56
N LEU A 539 20.32 -9.86 -0.75
CA LEU A 539 21.77 -9.78 -0.54
C LEU A 539 22.31 -11.07 0.09
N ALA A 540 21.66 -11.56 1.15
CA ALA A 540 22.05 -12.82 1.78
C ALA A 540 21.94 -14.01 0.82
N ASN A 541 20.86 -14.08 0.04
CA ASN A 541 20.65 -15.07 -1.02
C ASN A 541 21.80 -15.02 -2.06
N THR A 542 22.15 -13.83 -2.55
CA THR A 542 23.26 -13.61 -3.49
C THR A 542 24.59 -14.10 -2.93
N LEU A 543 24.94 -13.69 -1.72
CA LEU A 543 26.20 -14.06 -1.07
C LEU A 543 26.27 -15.57 -0.81
N THR A 544 25.13 -16.20 -0.50
CA THR A 544 25.04 -17.65 -0.27
C THR A 544 25.29 -18.44 -1.56
N TYR A 545 24.61 -18.09 -2.66
CA TYR A 545 24.88 -18.72 -3.96
C TYR A 545 26.32 -18.50 -4.43
N TYR A 546 26.84 -17.28 -4.27
CA TYR A 546 28.23 -17.00 -4.65
C TYR A 546 29.22 -17.81 -3.83
N ALA A 547 29.02 -17.91 -2.52
CA ALA A 547 29.83 -18.75 -1.64
C ALA A 547 29.76 -20.24 -2.03
N ALA A 548 28.56 -20.75 -2.32
CA ALA A 548 28.37 -22.12 -2.79
C ALA A 548 29.09 -22.36 -4.13
N GLY A 549 29.04 -21.39 -5.05
CA GLY A 549 29.79 -21.43 -6.30
C GLY A 549 31.31 -21.43 -6.08
N LEU A 550 31.83 -20.60 -5.17
CA LEU A 550 33.24 -20.61 -4.81
C LEU A 550 33.67 -21.96 -4.23
N GLN A 551 32.89 -22.52 -3.30
CA GLN A 551 33.16 -23.83 -2.72
C GLN A 551 33.14 -24.95 -3.77
N LYS A 552 32.24 -24.86 -4.76
CA LYS A 552 32.07 -25.86 -5.82
C LYS A 552 33.18 -25.83 -6.87
N TYR A 553 33.65 -24.64 -7.26
CA TYR A 553 34.56 -24.47 -8.41
C TYR A 553 35.98 -24.03 -8.05
N THR A 554 36.25 -23.65 -6.80
CA THR A 554 37.57 -23.19 -6.36
C THR A 554 38.01 -23.91 -5.08
N GLU A 555 39.32 -24.05 -4.88
CA GLU A 555 39.89 -24.54 -3.62
C GLU A 555 40.06 -23.41 -2.57
N ASP A 556 39.47 -22.23 -2.82
CA ASP A 556 39.60 -21.05 -1.99
C ASP A 556 38.58 -21.05 -0.85
N ASN A 557 39.05 -21.01 0.40
CA ASN A 557 38.21 -20.95 1.60
C ASN A 557 37.65 -19.54 1.91
N SER A 558 37.87 -18.56 1.03
CA SER A 558 37.31 -17.20 1.15
C SER A 558 35.78 -17.18 1.20
N TYR A 559 35.12 -18.23 0.69
CA TYR A 559 33.67 -18.38 0.75
C TYR A 559 33.10 -18.26 2.18
N ASN A 560 33.86 -18.68 3.20
CA ASN A 560 33.41 -18.62 4.60
C ASN A 560 33.11 -17.19 5.08
N GLY A 561 33.84 -16.19 4.58
CA GLY A 561 33.57 -14.78 4.91
C GLY A 561 32.20 -14.33 4.40
N TYR A 562 31.84 -14.72 3.17
CA TYR A 562 30.55 -14.39 2.57
C TYR A 562 29.40 -15.15 3.26
N VAL A 563 29.59 -16.44 3.59
CA VAL A 563 28.62 -17.21 4.39
C VAL A 563 28.38 -16.54 5.74
N SER A 564 29.44 -16.13 6.43
CA SER A 564 29.32 -15.47 7.73
C SER A 564 28.49 -14.19 7.66
N VAL A 565 28.71 -13.34 6.65
CA VAL A 565 27.93 -12.10 6.47
C VAL A 565 26.47 -12.41 6.15
N ALA A 566 26.21 -13.36 5.24
CA ALA A 566 24.85 -13.77 4.89
C ALA A 566 24.08 -14.32 6.11
N LYS A 567 24.71 -15.19 6.92
CA LYS A 567 24.13 -15.71 8.16
C LYS A 567 23.84 -14.60 9.17
N GLU A 568 24.78 -13.69 9.39
CA GLU A 568 24.58 -12.56 10.29
C GLU A 568 23.42 -11.67 9.87
N LEU A 569 23.27 -11.38 8.57
CA LEU A 569 22.14 -10.60 8.05
C LEU A 569 20.81 -11.32 8.32
N LEU A 570 20.68 -12.60 7.96
CA LEU A 570 19.45 -13.38 8.17
C LEU A 570 19.13 -13.53 9.67
N ASN A 571 20.13 -13.82 10.50
CA ASN A 571 19.95 -14.03 11.94
C ASN A 571 19.54 -12.75 12.66
N ARG A 572 20.21 -11.63 12.37
CA ARG A 572 19.85 -10.33 12.97
C ARG A 572 18.51 -9.87 12.48
N MET A 573 18.18 -10.10 11.21
CA MET A 573 16.87 -9.75 10.68
C MET A 573 15.76 -10.54 11.38
N TRP A 574 15.91 -11.86 11.47
CA TRP A 574 14.97 -12.72 12.17
C TRP A 574 14.78 -12.32 13.63
N ASN A 575 15.87 -12.08 14.35
CA ASN A 575 15.83 -11.83 15.79
C ASN A 575 15.27 -10.45 16.15
N ASN A 576 15.39 -9.45 15.27
CA ASN A 576 15.00 -8.07 15.59
C ASN A 576 13.69 -7.62 14.94
N TYR A 577 13.26 -8.23 13.82
CA TYR A 577 12.14 -7.72 13.02
C TYR A 577 11.03 -8.74 12.77
N LYS A 578 11.08 -9.94 13.38
CA LYS A 578 9.95 -10.89 13.33
C LYS A 578 8.79 -10.39 14.19
N ASP A 579 7.58 -10.38 13.63
CA ASP A 579 6.33 -10.07 14.32
C ASP A 579 5.25 -11.15 14.09
N ASP A 580 3.96 -10.82 14.25
CA ASP A 580 2.84 -11.75 14.09
C ASP A 580 2.50 -12.09 12.62
N LYS A 581 2.91 -11.24 11.67
CA LYS A 581 2.58 -11.41 10.24
C LYS A 581 3.76 -11.87 9.40
N GLY A 582 4.98 -11.74 9.90
CA GLY A 582 6.17 -12.14 9.19
C GLY A 582 7.39 -11.42 9.73
N ILE A 583 8.17 -10.83 8.84
CA ILE A 583 9.27 -9.92 9.16
C ILE A 583 8.81 -8.51 8.79
N GLY A 584 8.80 -7.58 9.74
CA GLY A 584 8.37 -6.20 9.56
C GLY A 584 9.34 -5.22 10.21
N ASP A 585 9.91 -4.31 9.43
CA ASP A 585 10.68 -3.17 9.95
C ASP A 585 9.85 -1.89 9.94
N LYS A 586 10.04 -1.05 10.97
CA LYS A 586 9.36 0.23 11.09
C LYS A 586 10.02 1.25 10.16
N GLN A 587 9.31 1.65 9.12
CA GLN A 587 9.78 2.60 8.12
C GLN A 587 9.25 4.01 8.41
N GLU A 588 10.15 4.99 8.49
CA GLU A 588 9.79 6.42 8.57
C GLU A 588 9.57 6.97 7.14
N LEU A 589 8.34 7.38 6.84
CA LEU A 589 7.89 7.74 5.49
C LEU A 589 7.95 9.26 5.29
N THR A 590 9.18 9.77 5.34
CA THR A 590 9.46 11.21 5.46
C THR A 590 8.94 12.09 4.32
N THR A 591 8.80 11.57 3.10
CA THR A 591 8.28 12.31 1.95
C THR A 591 6.82 11.99 1.61
N MET A 592 6.25 10.94 2.23
CA MET A 592 4.93 10.45 1.89
C MET A 592 3.84 11.49 2.17
N LEU A 593 3.89 12.16 3.32
CA LEU A 593 2.83 13.08 3.75
C LEU A 593 2.60 14.20 2.72
N GLU A 594 3.67 14.91 2.35
CA GLU A 594 3.59 15.99 1.36
C GLU A 594 3.17 15.46 -0.01
N ARG A 595 3.75 14.36 -0.48
CA ARG A 595 3.40 13.83 -1.82
C ARG A 595 1.98 13.29 -1.88
N PHE A 596 1.45 12.71 -0.80
CA PHE A 596 0.10 12.17 -0.77
C PHE A 596 -0.95 13.28 -0.92
N PHE A 597 -0.83 14.36 -0.15
CA PHE A 597 -1.84 15.43 -0.13
C PHE A 597 -1.57 16.55 -1.14
N ASP A 598 -0.31 16.90 -1.40
CA ASP A 598 0.08 18.11 -2.16
C ASP A 598 0.67 17.83 -3.54
N GLN A 599 1.11 16.60 -3.85
CA GLN A 599 1.64 16.31 -5.19
C GLN A 599 0.55 16.55 -6.23
N LYS A 600 0.75 17.57 -7.05
CA LYS A 600 -0.12 17.85 -8.19
C LYS A 600 0.18 16.90 -9.32
N ILE A 601 -0.89 16.51 -10.01
CA ILE A 601 -0.83 15.75 -11.25
C ILE A 601 -0.87 16.74 -12.40
N ALA A 602 0.08 16.61 -13.32
CA ALA A 602 0.11 17.32 -14.58
C ALA A 602 -1.15 16.97 -15.42
N VAL A 603 -2.15 17.85 -15.48
CA VAL A 603 -3.34 17.64 -16.32
C VAL A 603 -3.37 18.64 -17.48
N PRO A 604 -3.38 18.19 -18.75
CA PRO A 604 -3.45 19.08 -19.91
C PRO A 604 -4.69 19.99 -19.87
N ASP A 605 -4.55 21.25 -20.29
CA ASP A 605 -5.63 22.26 -20.25
C ASP A 605 -6.91 21.83 -21.01
N ASN A 606 -6.77 20.95 -22.00
CA ASN A 606 -7.86 20.44 -22.83
C ASN A 606 -8.42 19.08 -22.35
N TYR A 607 -7.95 18.57 -21.21
CA TYR A 607 -8.42 17.32 -20.62
C TYR A 607 -9.18 17.57 -19.31
N SER A 608 -10.37 17.00 -19.22
CA SER A 608 -11.12 16.87 -17.97
C SER A 608 -11.83 15.51 -17.99
N GLY A 609 -11.88 14.85 -16.84
CA GLY A 609 -12.45 13.52 -16.73
C GLY A 609 -12.88 13.17 -15.31
N THR A 610 -13.27 11.93 -15.10
CA THR A 610 -13.69 11.45 -13.78
C THR A 610 -13.24 10.00 -13.56
N MET A 611 -12.70 9.70 -12.37
CA MET A 611 -12.38 8.34 -11.91
C MET A 611 -13.67 7.52 -11.71
N ALA A 612 -13.59 6.21 -11.43
CA ALA A 612 -14.80 5.40 -11.30
C ALA A 612 -15.67 5.74 -10.09
N ASN A 613 -15.06 6.17 -8.99
CA ASN A 613 -15.73 6.62 -7.76
C ASN A 613 -16.35 8.02 -7.88
N GLY A 614 -16.06 8.77 -8.95
CA GLY A 614 -16.57 10.14 -9.14
C GLY A 614 -15.54 11.25 -8.94
N ASP A 615 -14.30 10.92 -8.56
CA ASP A 615 -13.24 11.92 -8.38
C ASP A 615 -12.88 12.64 -9.67
N LYS A 616 -12.67 13.95 -9.57
CA LYS A 616 -12.44 14.81 -10.73
C LYS A 616 -10.98 14.80 -11.16
N ILE A 617 -10.78 14.54 -12.44
CA ILE A 617 -9.49 14.70 -13.10
C ILE A 617 -9.54 16.05 -13.81
N GLU A 618 -8.90 17.05 -13.23
CA GLU A 618 -8.86 18.41 -13.77
C GLU A 618 -7.58 19.13 -13.33
N LYS A 619 -7.36 20.33 -13.89
CA LYS A 619 -6.19 21.13 -13.55
C LYS A 619 -6.14 21.42 -12.06
N GLY A 620 -5.03 21.04 -11.43
CA GLY A 620 -4.84 21.20 -9.98
C GLY A 620 -5.22 19.97 -9.16
N ALA A 621 -5.69 18.88 -9.79
CA ALA A 621 -5.83 17.58 -9.14
C ALA A 621 -4.50 17.16 -8.49
N THR A 622 -4.60 16.51 -7.33
CA THR A 622 -3.48 15.96 -6.59
C THR A 622 -3.52 14.43 -6.59
N PHE A 623 -2.47 13.78 -6.10
CA PHE A 623 -2.43 12.33 -5.90
C PHE A 623 -3.68 11.83 -5.16
N PHE A 624 -3.96 12.43 -4.00
CA PHE A 624 -5.13 12.06 -3.18
C PHE A 624 -6.46 12.47 -3.80
N SER A 625 -6.55 13.62 -4.49
CA SER A 625 -7.84 14.11 -4.99
C SER A 625 -8.47 13.24 -6.08
N ILE A 626 -7.70 12.30 -6.66
CA ILE A 626 -8.20 11.30 -7.62
C ILE A 626 -8.22 9.88 -7.04
N ARG A 627 -8.02 9.75 -5.72
CA ARG A 627 -7.98 8.49 -4.97
C ARG A 627 -8.68 8.67 -3.61
N THR A 628 -9.82 9.35 -3.57
CA THR A 628 -10.53 9.65 -2.31
C THR A 628 -11.03 8.40 -1.59
N GLU A 629 -11.10 7.25 -2.26
CA GLU A 629 -11.33 5.95 -1.62
C GLU A 629 -10.30 5.62 -0.53
N TYR A 630 -9.12 6.25 -0.54
CA TYR A 630 -8.18 6.17 0.57
C TYR A 630 -8.75 6.66 1.90
N GLU A 631 -9.80 7.48 1.91
CA GLU A 631 -10.48 7.88 3.16
C GLU A 631 -11.05 6.68 3.93
N ASN A 632 -11.28 5.56 3.25
CA ASN A 632 -11.76 4.30 3.83
C ASN A 632 -10.63 3.41 4.38
N ASP A 633 -9.36 3.78 4.14
CA ASP A 633 -8.21 3.03 4.62
C ASP A 633 -8.07 3.15 6.15
N PRO A 634 -7.80 2.04 6.88
CA PRO A 634 -7.70 2.06 8.33
C PRO A 634 -6.61 2.99 8.88
N ASP A 635 -5.56 3.26 8.12
CA ASP A 635 -4.45 4.13 8.51
C ASP A 635 -4.57 5.57 7.96
N PHE A 636 -5.59 5.88 7.15
CA PHE A 636 -5.74 7.20 6.56
C PHE A 636 -5.90 8.31 7.59
N GLN A 637 -6.70 8.11 8.65
CA GLN A 637 -6.88 9.12 9.69
C GLN A 637 -5.57 9.40 10.43
N LYS A 638 -4.72 8.38 10.60
CA LYS A 638 -3.37 8.53 11.18
C LYS A 638 -2.46 9.32 10.24
N LEU A 639 -2.50 9.02 8.93
CA LEU A 639 -1.77 9.77 7.90
C LEU A 639 -2.20 11.25 7.86
N LYS A 640 -3.51 11.51 7.81
CA LYS A 640 -4.10 12.86 7.75
C LYS A 640 -3.77 13.67 9.00
N TYR A 641 -3.88 13.06 10.18
CA TYR A 641 -3.49 13.71 11.43
C TYR A 641 -2.02 14.09 11.45
N ALA A 642 -1.13 13.21 10.96
CA ALA A 642 0.30 13.51 10.88
C ALA A 642 0.59 14.69 9.93
N TYR A 643 -0.07 14.72 8.77
CA TYR A 643 0.04 15.83 7.81
C TYR A 643 -0.46 17.16 8.40
N ASP A 644 -1.67 17.19 8.95
CA ASP A 644 -2.30 18.43 9.48
C ASP A 644 -1.53 19.05 10.65
N ASN A 645 -0.76 18.23 11.38
CA ASN A 645 0.00 18.64 12.56
C ASN A 645 1.51 18.66 12.33
N ASN A 646 1.98 18.45 11.09
CA ASN A 646 3.40 18.43 10.72
C ASN A 646 4.22 17.46 11.61
N LEU A 647 3.72 16.23 11.78
CA LEU A 647 4.34 15.15 12.54
C LEU A 647 5.00 14.13 11.61
N SER A 648 5.92 13.31 12.13
CA SER A 648 6.43 12.17 11.36
C SER A 648 5.37 11.07 11.21
N PHE A 649 5.43 10.34 10.11
CA PHE A 649 4.57 9.20 9.84
C PHE A 649 5.41 7.96 9.57
N SER A 650 4.98 6.83 10.14
CA SER A 650 5.70 5.58 10.05
C SER A 650 4.75 4.39 9.98
N MET A 651 5.15 3.39 9.21
CA MET A 651 4.43 2.14 9.00
C MET A 651 5.36 0.94 9.16
N VAL A 652 4.79 -0.21 9.49
CA VAL A 652 5.47 -1.52 9.38
C VAL A 652 4.82 -2.21 8.19
N TYR A 653 5.62 -2.60 7.19
CA TYR A 653 5.11 -3.16 5.95
C TYR A 653 5.47 -4.63 5.76
N HIS A 654 4.48 -5.41 5.33
CA HIS A 654 4.58 -6.82 4.98
C HIS A 654 4.42 -7.01 3.48
N ARG A 655 5.39 -6.51 2.71
CA ARG A 655 5.41 -6.69 1.25
C ARG A 655 5.58 -8.16 0.90
N PHE A 656 4.69 -8.71 0.08
CA PHE A 656 4.68 -10.13 -0.26
C PHE A 656 6.02 -10.60 -0.83
N TRP A 657 6.60 -9.84 -1.78
CA TRP A 657 7.89 -10.18 -2.38
C TRP A 657 9.01 -10.23 -1.34
N ALA A 658 9.00 -9.34 -0.35
CA ALA A 658 10.04 -9.27 0.67
C ALA A 658 9.97 -10.45 1.64
N GLN A 659 8.75 -10.88 2.00
CA GLN A 659 8.54 -12.08 2.81
C GLN A 659 8.94 -13.34 2.03
N ALA A 660 8.51 -13.43 0.76
CA ALA A 660 8.86 -14.54 -0.12
C ALA A 660 10.38 -14.64 -0.30
N GLU A 661 11.07 -13.54 -0.63
CA GLU A 661 12.53 -13.49 -0.75
C GLU A 661 13.22 -13.88 0.56
N THR A 662 12.69 -13.46 1.71
CA THR A 662 13.23 -13.85 3.02
C THR A 662 13.11 -15.35 3.27
N ALA A 663 11.94 -15.94 3.01
CA ALA A 663 11.76 -17.38 3.08
C ALA A 663 12.72 -18.09 2.11
N ILE A 664 12.79 -17.66 0.85
CA ILE A 664 13.69 -18.23 -0.16
C ILE A 664 15.15 -18.15 0.30
N ALA A 665 15.62 -17.01 0.83
CA ALA A 665 16.97 -16.85 1.32
C ALA A 665 17.30 -17.78 2.51
N LEU A 666 16.34 -18.00 3.42
CA LEU A 666 16.47 -18.99 4.50
C LEU A 666 16.57 -20.41 3.91
N GLY A 667 15.72 -20.76 2.95
CA GLY A 667 15.77 -22.06 2.28
C GLY A 667 17.04 -22.28 1.46
N VAL A 668 17.61 -21.24 0.86
CA VAL A 668 18.90 -21.30 0.16
C VAL A 668 20.06 -21.45 1.15
N MET A 669 20.02 -20.78 2.29
CA MET A 669 21.01 -20.96 3.36
C MET A 669 20.98 -22.38 3.90
N ASP A 670 19.79 -22.92 4.13
CA ASP A 670 19.59 -24.33 4.47
C ASP A 670 20.16 -25.29 3.41
N GLU A 671 19.99 -24.98 2.12
CA GLU A 671 20.48 -25.84 1.03
C GLU A 671 22.00 -26.02 1.03
N PHE A 672 22.73 -24.91 1.17
CA PHE A 672 24.17 -24.92 0.93
C PHE A 672 24.99 -24.94 2.21
N PHE A 673 24.51 -24.29 3.27
CA PHE A 673 25.25 -24.13 4.51
C PHE A 673 24.30 -24.31 5.72
N PRO A 674 23.62 -25.47 5.81
CA PRO A 674 22.76 -25.75 6.95
C PRO A 674 23.58 -25.58 8.23
N GLU A 675 22.98 -24.94 9.22
CA GLU A 675 23.59 -24.87 10.54
C GLU A 675 23.26 -26.15 11.29
N ASP A 676 24.29 -26.83 11.80
CA ASP A 676 24.11 -27.99 12.69
C ASP A 676 23.15 -27.60 13.82
N ASP A 677 22.32 -28.57 14.21
CA ASP A 677 21.22 -28.48 15.17
C ASP A 677 21.38 -27.36 16.21
N VAL A 678 20.68 -26.27 15.97
CA VAL A 678 20.23 -25.44 17.07
C VAL A 678 19.00 -26.16 17.62
N VAL A 679 19.21 -27.11 18.53
CA VAL A 679 18.08 -27.76 19.19
C VAL A 679 17.29 -26.67 19.91
N THR A 680 16.13 -26.31 19.38
CA THR A 680 15.26 -25.33 20.04
C THR A 680 14.34 -26.06 21.01
N PRO A 681 13.97 -25.44 22.15
CA PRO A 681 13.02 -26.04 23.06
C PRO A 681 11.64 -26.13 22.40
N VAL A 682 10.90 -27.21 22.65
CA VAL A 682 9.45 -27.23 22.48
C VAL A 682 8.82 -26.66 23.75
N VAL A 683 7.73 -25.90 23.60
CA VAL A 683 6.96 -25.40 24.74
C VAL A 683 5.48 -25.31 24.39
N SER A 684 4.63 -25.82 25.28
CA SER A 684 3.18 -25.72 25.14
C SER A 684 2.52 -25.55 26.50
N ILE A 685 1.52 -24.68 26.61
CA ILE A 685 0.69 -24.61 27.81
C ILE A 685 -0.24 -25.83 27.80
N THR A 686 -0.11 -26.69 28.82
CA THR A 686 -0.89 -27.93 28.96
C THR A 686 -2.07 -27.75 29.93
N ASN A 687 -1.99 -26.76 30.81
CA ASN A 687 -3.11 -26.34 31.65
C ASN A 687 -3.00 -24.83 31.92
N PRO A 688 -4.08 -24.05 31.84
CA PRO A 688 -5.42 -24.44 31.41
C PRO A 688 -5.48 -24.84 29.92
N LEU A 689 -6.52 -25.58 29.54
CA LEU A 689 -6.81 -25.85 28.12
C LEU A 689 -7.31 -24.56 27.44
N ASN A 690 -7.11 -24.46 26.12
CA ASN A 690 -7.69 -23.36 25.35
C ASN A 690 -9.21 -23.32 25.52
N GLU A 691 -9.75 -22.11 25.67
CA GLU A 691 -11.16 -21.81 25.96
C GLU A 691 -11.66 -22.27 27.33
N ALA A 692 -10.77 -22.65 28.25
CA ALA A 692 -11.16 -22.98 29.62
C ALA A 692 -11.88 -21.81 30.30
N THR A 693 -12.91 -22.14 31.08
CA THR A 693 -13.72 -21.16 31.81
C THR A 693 -13.60 -21.38 33.32
N PHE A 694 -13.39 -20.30 34.07
CA PHE A 694 -13.28 -20.29 35.53
C PHE A 694 -14.33 -19.38 36.15
N ASP A 695 -14.88 -19.74 37.31
CA ASP A 695 -15.65 -18.80 38.12
C ASP A 695 -14.72 -18.11 39.12
N TRP A 696 -14.80 -16.78 39.25
CA TRP A 696 -13.93 -15.98 40.10
C TRP A 696 -13.83 -16.48 41.53
N ALA A 697 -14.96 -16.89 42.13
CA ALA A 697 -14.98 -17.43 43.49
C ALA A 697 -14.03 -18.63 43.69
N ASN A 698 -13.69 -19.33 42.62
CA ASN A 698 -12.82 -20.50 42.62
C ASN A 698 -11.39 -20.21 42.15
N CYS A 699 -11.13 -19.03 41.55
CA CYS A 699 -9.84 -18.69 40.97
C CYS A 699 -9.27 -17.33 41.42
N GLU A 700 -9.94 -16.63 42.33
CA GLU A 700 -9.49 -15.32 42.85
C GLU A 700 -8.12 -15.38 43.55
N ASN A 701 -7.79 -16.55 44.08
CA ASN A 701 -6.49 -16.81 44.72
C ASN A 701 -5.46 -17.40 43.75
N GLY A 702 -5.82 -17.57 42.47
CA GLY A 702 -4.92 -18.04 41.43
C GLY A 702 -5.53 -19.07 40.47
N ILE A 703 -4.99 -19.08 39.25
CA ILE A 703 -5.19 -20.10 38.22
C ILE A 703 -3.84 -20.76 37.99
N THR A 704 -3.76 -22.07 38.17
CA THR A 704 -2.56 -22.85 37.86
C THR A 704 -2.32 -22.87 36.36
N VAL A 705 -1.15 -22.39 35.93
CA VAL A 705 -0.68 -22.46 34.54
C VAL A 705 0.52 -23.41 34.50
N LYS A 706 0.40 -24.49 33.73
CA LYS A 706 1.45 -25.48 33.47
C LYS A 706 1.87 -25.41 32.02
N ALA A 707 3.17 -25.49 31.80
CA ALA A 707 3.72 -25.69 30.47
C ALA A 707 4.55 -26.97 30.43
N ASP A 708 4.42 -27.71 29.34
CA ASP A 708 5.38 -28.76 29.00
C ASP A 708 6.45 -28.10 28.14
N ALA A 709 7.69 -28.10 28.63
CA ALA A 709 8.84 -27.64 27.88
C ALA A 709 9.95 -28.68 27.90
N SER A 710 10.53 -28.97 26.74
CA SER A 710 11.64 -29.90 26.60
C SER A 710 12.54 -29.50 25.45
N ILE A 711 13.77 -29.97 25.46
CA ILE A 711 14.77 -29.74 24.41
C ILE A 711 15.56 -31.04 24.26
N ALA A 712 15.84 -31.48 23.03
CA ALA A 712 16.70 -32.63 22.80
C ALA A 712 18.16 -32.28 23.17
N ASP A 713 18.87 -33.22 23.81
CA ASP A 713 20.30 -33.07 24.14
C ASP A 713 20.71 -31.77 24.85
N GLY A 714 19.77 -31.16 25.58
CA GLY A 714 19.98 -29.93 26.35
C GLY A 714 19.08 -29.87 27.57
N SER A 715 19.04 -28.70 28.20
CA SER A 715 18.15 -28.43 29.32
C SER A 715 17.44 -27.09 29.16
N ILE A 716 16.18 -27.03 29.59
CA ILE A 716 15.45 -25.77 29.71
C ILE A 716 15.97 -25.07 30.96
N GLN A 717 16.53 -23.87 30.80
CA GLN A 717 16.98 -23.04 31.92
C GLN A 717 15.81 -22.41 32.66
N LYS A 718 14.79 -21.95 31.91
CA LYS A 718 13.59 -21.33 32.46
C LYS A 718 12.44 -21.32 31.48
N VAL A 719 11.22 -21.26 32.00
CA VAL A 719 10.01 -20.91 31.26
C VAL A 719 9.41 -19.65 31.84
N GLU A 720 9.23 -18.63 31.00
CA GLU A 720 8.53 -17.39 31.35
C GLU A 720 7.07 -17.48 30.94
N PHE A 721 6.18 -16.96 31.78
CA PHE A 721 4.74 -16.98 31.56
C PHE A 721 4.19 -15.56 31.45
N TYR A 722 3.34 -15.36 30.45
CA TYR A 722 2.76 -14.09 30.07
C TYR A 722 1.23 -14.20 30.08
N ALA A 723 0.58 -13.13 30.54
CA ALA A 723 -0.85 -12.93 30.49
C ALA A 723 -1.11 -11.54 29.87
N ASP A 724 -1.89 -11.49 28.79
CA ASP A 724 -2.21 -10.27 28.04
C ASP A 724 -0.95 -9.46 27.65
N GLY A 725 0.10 -10.19 27.25
CA GLY A 725 1.40 -9.62 26.84
C GLY A 725 2.32 -9.20 27.99
N VAL A 726 1.88 -9.28 29.24
CA VAL A 726 2.68 -8.93 30.43
C VAL A 726 3.22 -10.18 31.10
N LYS A 727 4.55 -10.23 31.34
CA LYS A 727 5.18 -11.31 32.12
C LYS A 727 4.67 -11.28 33.56
N PHE A 728 4.07 -12.38 34.02
CA PHE A 728 3.58 -12.48 35.40
C PHE A 728 4.38 -13.47 36.26
N ALA A 729 5.09 -14.42 35.64
CA ALA A 729 5.92 -15.38 36.35
C ALA A 729 7.06 -15.93 35.47
N GLU A 730 8.02 -16.57 36.12
CA GLU A 730 9.00 -17.47 35.51
C GLU A 730 9.18 -18.67 36.43
N ASP A 731 9.44 -19.84 35.86
CA ASP A 731 9.77 -21.06 36.60
C ASP A 731 10.99 -21.74 35.98
N ASN A 732 11.88 -22.23 36.84
CA ASN A 732 13.11 -22.92 36.47
C ASN A 732 13.09 -24.39 36.92
N ASN A 733 11.96 -24.88 37.48
CA ASN A 733 11.76 -26.27 37.86
C ASN A 733 11.13 -27.05 36.71
N ALA A 734 11.50 -28.32 36.54
CA ALA A 734 11.12 -29.15 35.39
C ALA A 734 9.60 -29.38 35.22
N ASP A 735 8.79 -29.11 36.24
CA ASP A 735 7.32 -29.22 36.18
C ASP A 735 6.63 -27.95 35.64
N TYR A 736 7.39 -26.88 35.33
CA TYR A 736 7.00 -25.53 34.90
C TYR A 736 5.56 -25.15 35.26
N GLU A 737 5.35 -24.88 36.54
CA GLU A 737 4.04 -24.66 37.12
C GLU A 737 4.03 -23.35 37.91
N VAL A 738 3.20 -22.41 37.45
CA VAL A 738 3.05 -21.10 38.07
C VAL A 738 1.58 -20.81 38.36
N VAL A 739 1.35 -19.82 39.22
CA VAL A 739 0.00 -19.37 39.56
C VAL A 739 -0.22 -17.98 39.00
N TYR A 740 -1.12 -17.85 38.02
CA TYR A 740 -1.60 -16.57 37.54
C TYR A 740 -2.68 -16.04 38.48
N ILE A 741 -2.49 -14.85 39.06
CA ILE A 741 -3.50 -14.20 39.91
C ILE A 741 -4.31 -13.23 39.03
N PRO A 742 -5.57 -13.55 38.69
CA PRO A 742 -6.36 -12.68 37.84
C PRO A 742 -6.74 -11.38 38.58
N THR A 743 -6.71 -10.26 37.87
CA THR A 743 -7.19 -8.97 38.39
C THR A 743 -8.66 -8.73 38.05
N LYS A 744 -9.32 -7.84 38.80
CA LYS A 744 -10.71 -7.39 38.53
C LYS A 744 -10.82 -6.34 37.41
N THR A 745 -9.71 -5.94 36.79
CA THR A 745 -9.70 -4.97 35.68
C THR A 745 -9.90 -5.67 34.34
N GLY A 746 -10.48 -4.97 33.35
CA GLY A 746 -10.71 -5.50 32.00
C GLY A 746 -11.88 -6.47 31.87
N VAL A 747 -12.90 -6.34 32.74
CA VAL A 747 -14.12 -7.17 32.72
C VAL A 747 -15.14 -6.56 31.76
N VAL A 748 -15.67 -7.35 30.84
CA VAL A 748 -16.75 -6.98 29.90
C VAL A 748 -17.87 -8.00 30.04
N ASP A 749 -19.11 -7.53 30.24
CA ASP A 749 -20.31 -8.38 30.39
C ASP A 749 -20.16 -9.51 31.44
N GLY A 750 -19.59 -9.17 32.61
CA GLY A 750 -19.37 -10.14 33.69
C GLY A 750 -18.31 -11.20 33.42
N LYS A 751 -17.54 -11.07 32.33
CA LYS A 751 -16.47 -11.98 31.95
C LYS A 751 -15.16 -11.23 31.77
N LYS A 752 -14.05 -11.91 32.06
CA LYS A 752 -12.71 -11.45 31.72
C LYS A 752 -12.04 -12.49 30.86
N THR A 753 -11.61 -12.09 29.67
CA THR A 753 -10.78 -12.93 28.80
C THR A 753 -9.31 -12.65 29.09
N VAL A 754 -8.49 -13.69 29.17
CA VAL A 754 -7.04 -13.59 29.38
C VAL A 754 -6.33 -14.45 28.35
N VAL A 755 -5.36 -13.88 27.66
CA VAL A 755 -4.51 -14.59 26.69
C VAL A 755 -3.20 -14.98 27.35
N LEU A 756 -2.98 -16.29 27.52
CA LEU A 756 -1.79 -16.86 28.12
C LEU A 756 -0.79 -17.30 27.05
N LYS A 757 0.50 -17.13 27.34
CA LYS A 757 1.63 -17.58 26.52
C LYS A 757 2.79 -17.99 27.42
N ALA A 758 3.53 -19.02 27.03
CA ALA A 758 4.77 -19.44 27.69
C ALA A 758 5.96 -19.25 26.73
N ILE A 759 7.13 -18.95 27.29
CA ILE A 759 8.39 -18.81 26.54
C ILE A 759 9.45 -19.66 27.24
N ALA A 760 9.97 -20.69 26.58
CA ALA A 760 11.03 -21.53 27.11
C ALA A 760 12.40 -21.03 26.64
N TYR A 761 13.35 -20.95 27.57
CA TYR A 761 14.74 -20.56 27.35
C TYR A 761 15.60 -21.78 27.67
N ALA A 762 16.39 -22.22 26.69
CA ALA A 762 17.27 -23.38 26.84
C ALA A 762 18.72 -22.99 27.12
N ASP A 763 19.51 -23.97 27.55
CA ASP A 763 20.91 -23.81 27.94
C ASP A 763 21.88 -23.55 26.80
N ASN A 764 21.46 -23.82 25.57
CA ASN A 764 22.13 -23.42 24.35
C ASN A 764 21.73 -22.00 23.87
N ASN A 765 21.13 -21.17 24.73
CA ASN A 765 20.63 -19.82 24.45
C ASN A 765 19.50 -19.73 23.42
N THR A 766 18.84 -20.84 23.11
CA THR A 766 17.68 -20.84 22.21
C THR A 766 16.39 -20.57 22.97
N VAL A 767 15.41 -19.99 22.27
CA VAL A 767 14.15 -19.56 22.87
C VAL A 767 13.00 -20.00 21.97
N ARG A 768 11.92 -20.51 22.56
CA ARG A 768 10.68 -20.82 21.84
C ARG A 768 9.49 -20.25 22.58
N THR A 769 8.52 -19.75 21.83
CA THR A 769 7.22 -19.29 22.33
C THR A 769 6.16 -20.36 22.07
N SER A 770 5.26 -20.58 23.03
CA SER A 770 4.13 -21.50 22.87
C SER A 770 3.03 -20.88 22.00
N LYS A 771 2.13 -21.72 21.47
CA LYS A 771 0.81 -21.24 21.04
C LYS A 771 0.10 -20.54 22.21
N THR A 772 -0.73 -19.56 21.90
CA THR A 772 -1.52 -18.85 22.91
C THR A 772 -2.68 -19.72 23.41
N VAL A 773 -3.01 -19.60 24.69
CA VAL A 773 -4.18 -20.21 25.33
C VAL A 773 -5.08 -19.09 25.84
N THR A 774 -6.29 -19.00 25.31
CA THR A 774 -7.28 -18.02 25.75
C THR A 774 -8.17 -18.65 26.81
N ILE A 775 -8.29 -18.02 27.97
CA ILE A 775 -9.22 -18.43 29.03
C ILE A 775 -10.25 -17.36 29.33
N THR A 776 -11.39 -17.78 29.86
CA THR A 776 -12.47 -16.89 30.30
C THR A 776 -12.70 -17.03 31.80
N ILE A 777 -12.78 -15.91 32.52
CA ILE A 777 -13.11 -15.87 33.94
C ILE A 777 -14.49 -15.22 34.08
N ASN A 778 -15.48 -16.00 34.49
CA ASN A 778 -16.78 -15.51 34.91
C ASN A 778 -16.60 -14.82 36.27
N MET A 779 -16.75 -13.51 36.28
CA MET A 779 -16.70 -12.74 37.50
C MET A 779 -17.94 -13.04 38.35
N PRO A 780 -17.88 -12.95 39.70
CA PRO A 780 -19.08 -13.00 40.50
C PRO A 780 -19.92 -11.84 40.00
N LYS A 781 -21.21 -12.09 39.78
CA LYS A 781 -22.13 -11.00 39.44
C LYS A 781 -21.97 -9.95 40.54
N ALA A 782 -21.34 -8.83 40.21
CA ALA A 782 -21.13 -7.75 41.16
C ALA A 782 -22.53 -7.36 41.65
N GLU A 783 -22.71 -7.36 42.97
CA GLU A 783 -23.96 -6.90 43.53
C GLU A 783 -24.00 -5.41 43.31
N LEU A 784 -24.67 -5.01 42.24
CA LEU A 784 -24.79 -3.61 41.86
C LEU A 784 -25.63 -2.91 42.94
N PRO A 785 -25.21 -1.73 43.42
CA PRO A 785 -26.06 -0.95 44.29
C PRO A 785 -27.36 -0.61 43.53
N VAL A 786 -28.51 -0.76 44.17
CA VAL A 786 -29.78 -0.31 43.57
C VAL A 786 -29.93 1.16 43.92
N VAL A 787 -29.99 2.03 42.90
CA VAL A 787 -30.26 3.46 43.09
C VAL A 787 -31.48 3.87 42.30
N HIS A 788 -32.32 4.71 42.89
CA HIS A 788 -33.50 5.25 42.24
C HIS A 788 -33.65 6.72 42.57
N ILE A 789 -34.02 7.52 41.57
CA ILE A 789 -34.40 8.91 41.78
C ILE A 789 -35.79 8.91 42.43
N VAL A 790 -35.88 9.41 43.65
CA VAL A 790 -37.12 9.50 44.43
C VAL A 790 -37.90 10.78 44.14
N SER A 791 -37.24 11.81 43.64
CA SER A 791 -37.86 13.06 43.20
C SER A 791 -36.93 13.78 42.22
N PRO A 792 -37.44 14.40 41.14
CA PRO A 792 -38.85 14.50 40.78
C PRO A 792 -39.41 13.19 40.18
N GLU A 793 -40.74 13.09 40.07
CA GLU A 793 -41.39 11.96 39.40
C GLU A 793 -41.13 11.98 37.89
N ASN A 794 -41.15 10.81 37.25
CA ASN A 794 -41.01 10.71 35.80
C ASN A 794 -42.16 11.45 35.09
N GLN A 795 -41.81 12.21 34.07
CA GLN A 795 -42.64 13.15 33.32
C GLN A 795 -43.12 14.39 34.11
N ALA A 796 -42.53 14.69 35.27
CA ALA A 796 -42.83 15.93 35.99
C ALA A 796 -42.59 17.15 35.10
N ILE A 797 -43.53 18.11 35.13
CA ILE A 797 -43.49 19.33 34.32
C ILE A 797 -43.17 20.52 35.22
N PHE A 798 -42.14 21.26 34.86
CA PHE A 798 -41.71 22.49 35.51
C PHE A 798 -41.96 23.67 34.58
N ASP A 799 -42.74 24.65 35.07
CA ASP A 799 -43.06 25.85 34.31
C ASP A 799 -42.07 26.97 34.64
N TYR A 800 -41.24 27.32 33.67
CA TYR A 800 -40.24 28.39 33.69
C TYR A 800 -40.63 29.56 32.78
N THR A 801 -41.92 29.70 32.44
CA THR A 801 -42.41 30.81 31.61
C THR A 801 -42.38 32.16 32.33
N ASP A 802 -42.36 32.17 33.67
CA ASP A 802 -42.35 33.39 34.49
C ASP A 802 -41.24 33.45 35.55
N THR A 803 -40.98 32.36 36.31
CA THR A 803 -39.94 32.33 37.36
C THR A 803 -39.11 31.04 37.29
N GLN A 804 -37.79 31.14 37.33
CA GLN A 804 -36.88 29.99 37.30
C GLN A 804 -36.43 29.60 38.72
N SER A 805 -37.05 28.56 39.28
CA SER A 805 -36.71 28.03 40.61
C SER A 805 -35.91 26.72 40.50
N PRO A 806 -34.81 26.51 41.24
CA PRO A 806 -34.00 25.29 41.15
C PRO A 806 -34.84 24.02 41.30
N ILE A 807 -34.61 23.05 40.40
CA ILE A 807 -35.20 21.71 40.46
C ILE A 807 -34.35 20.87 41.40
N VAL A 808 -34.97 20.32 42.44
CA VAL A 808 -34.32 19.40 43.37
C VAL A 808 -34.42 17.98 42.83
N VAL A 809 -33.28 17.31 42.74
CA VAL A 809 -33.18 15.89 42.38
C VAL A 809 -32.68 15.12 43.59
N ALA A 810 -33.48 14.18 44.07
CA ALA A 810 -33.19 13.34 45.22
C ALA A 810 -33.12 11.87 44.77
N ALA A 811 -32.16 11.13 45.31
CA ALA A 811 -32.02 9.71 45.05
C ALA A 811 -31.68 8.93 46.31
N GLU A 812 -32.12 7.68 46.34
CA GLU A 812 -31.81 6.71 47.39
C GLU A 812 -31.14 5.48 46.77
N ALA A 813 -30.11 4.99 47.45
CA ALA A 813 -29.29 3.87 47.02
C ALA A 813 -29.16 2.82 48.13
N SER A 814 -29.14 1.54 47.77
CA SER A 814 -28.94 0.44 48.71
C SER A 814 -28.09 -0.67 48.10
N ILE A 815 -27.42 -1.46 48.94
CA ILE A 815 -26.68 -2.66 48.54
C ILE A 815 -26.78 -3.67 49.68
N ASP A 816 -26.97 -4.96 49.38
CA ASP A 816 -27.19 -6.02 50.40
C ASP A 816 -25.90 -6.25 51.21
N LYS A 817 -24.73 -6.27 50.54
CA LYS A 817 -23.41 -6.38 51.18
C LYS A 817 -22.43 -5.32 50.68
N GLY A 818 -22.26 -4.26 51.46
CA GLY A 818 -21.30 -3.19 51.16
C GLY A 818 -21.70 -1.86 51.81
N VAL A 819 -20.98 -0.80 51.47
CA VAL A 819 -21.29 0.57 51.90
C VAL A 819 -21.31 1.46 50.66
N ILE A 820 -22.41 2.21 50.44
CA ILE A 820 -22.48 3.25 49.42
C ILE A 820 -21.57 4.41 49.84
N ALA A 821 -20.56 4.70 49.03
CA ALA A 821 -19.66 5.83 49.26
C ALA A 821 -20.31 7.15 48.86
N LYS A 822 -20.92 7.20 47.66
CA LYS A 822 -21.54 8.40 47.11
C LYS A 822 -22.65 8.10 46.11
N VAL A 823 -23.51 9.10 45.88
CA VAL A 823 -24.47 9.17 44.78
C VAL A 823 -24.20 10.43 43.97
N GLU A 824 -23.96 10.27 42.67
CA GLU A 824 -23.70 11.35 41.73
C GLU A 824 -24.94 11.59 40.86
N PHE A 825 -25.27 12.85 40.59
CA PHE A 825 -26.49 13.24 39.90
C PHE A 825 -26.16 13.93 38.58
N PHE A 826 -26.94 13.63 37.55
CA PHE A 826 -26.72 14.14 36.20
C PHE A 826 -28.03 14.63 35.57
N ALA A 827 -27.90 15.65 34.72
CA ALA A 827 -28.95 16.13 33.83
C ALA A 827 -28.40 16.17 32.39
N ASP A 828 -29.05 15.48 31.46
CA ASP A 828 -28.61 15.29 30.06
C ASP A 828 -27.14 14.84 29.95
N GLY A 829 -26.72 13.94 30.84
CA GLY A 829 -25.35 13.41 30.91
C GLY A 829 -24.32 14.33 31.58
N LYS A 830 -24.68 15.57 31.93
CA LYS A 830 -23.79 16.49 32.66
C LYS A 830 -23.99 16.38 34.17
N LYS A 831 -22.89 16.24 34.92
CA LYS A 831 -22.93 16.16 36.39
C LYS A 831 -23.45 17.47 36.99
N ILE A 832 -24.52 17.39 37.76
CA ILE A 832 -25.15 18.53 38.46
C ILE A 832 -24.83 18.55 39.96
N GLY A 833 -24.30 17.46 40.51
CA GLY A 833 -23.79 17.40 41.88
C GLY A 833 -23.55 15.98 42.36
N GLU A 834 -23.17 15.85 43.62
CA GLU A 834 -22.99 14.56 44.30
C GLU A 834 -23.28 14.68 45.79
N THR A 835 -23.58 13.55 46.42
CA THR A 835 -23.74 13.43 47.87
C THR A 835 -23.00 12.20 48.38
N ASN A 836 -22.47 12.27 49.61
CA ASN A 836 -21.87 11.12 50.26
C ASN A 836 -22.93 10.25 50.94
N GLY A 837 -22.71 8.93 50.96
CA GLY A 837 -23.61 7.97 51.59
C GLY A 837 -24.75 7.50 50.68
N SER A 838 -25.70 6.77 51.26
CA SER A 838 -26.74 6.01 50.57
C SER A 838 -27.97 6.82 50.16
N SER A 839 -28.06 8.10 50.50
CA SER A 839 -29.15 8.98 50.03
C SER A 839 -28.73 10.44 50.07
N GLY A 840 -29.35 11.24 49.21
CA GLY A 840 -29.06 12.66 49.15
C GLY A 840 -29.87 13.38 48.07
N ASN A 841 -29.72 14.70 48.01
CA ASN A 841 -30.31 15.51 46.97
C ASN A 841 -29.35 16.62 46.52
N VAL A 842 -29.54 17.04 45.28
CA VAL A 842 -28.88 18.19 44.66
C VAL A 842 -29.95 19.07 44.01
N SER A 843 -29.61 20.33 43.73
CA SER A 843 -30.52 21.20 42.97
C SER A 843 -29.79 21.85 41.82
N PHE A 844 -30.48 22.05 40.71
CA PHE A 844 -29.94 22.73 39.54
C PHE A 844 -31.00 23.58 38.85
N VAL A 845 -30.56 24.58 38.09
CA VAL A 845 -31.46 25.44 37.29
C VAL A 845 -31.23 25.14 35.82
N PRO A 846 -32.18 24.47 35.14
CA PRO A 846 -32.16 24.27 33.69
C PRO A 846 -32.06 25.59 32.88
N THR A 847 -31.30 25.54 31.78
CA THR A 847 -31.25 26.62 30.77
C THR A 847 -32.15 26.30 29.57
N ASN A 848 -32.54 27.34 28.81
CA ASN A 848 -33.36 27.17 27.59
C ASN A 848 -32.56 26.65 26.38
N GLU A 849 -31.26 26.40 26.54
CA GLU A 849 -30.40 25.87 25.49
C GLU A 849 -30.89 24.47 25.10
N GLY A 850 -31.18 24.26 23.80
CA GLY A 850 -31.77 23.02 23.30
C GLY A 850 -33.27 22.85 23.52
N ALA A 851 -33.99 23.89 23.99
CA ALA A 851 -35.45 23.91 23.98
C ALA A 851 -35.98 24.03 22.53
N ASP A 852 -37.13 23.42 22.25
CA ASP A 852 -37.75 23.51 20.92
C ASP A 852 -38.34 24.90 20.62
N GLY A 853 -38.85 25.09 19.41
CA GLY A 853 -39.46 26.36 18.98
C GLY A 853 -40.73 26.76 19.75
N ALA A 854 -41.27 25.87 20.59
CA ALA A 854 -42.36 26.15 21.53
C ALA A 854 -41.87 26.38 22.97
N GLY A 855 -40.55 26.35 23.21
CA GLY A 855 -39.92 26.56 24.50
C GLY A 855 -39.93 25.33 25.40
N LEU A 856 -40.32 24.15 24.91
CA LEU A 856 -40.34 22.93 25.69
C LEU A 856 -38.98 22.25 25.63
N LYS A 857 -38.45 21.85 26.79
CA LYS A 857 -37.23 21.04 26.89
C LYS A 857 -37.50 19.78 27.72
N VAL A 858 -37.14 18.61 27.20
CA VAL A 858 -37.12 17.36 27.97
C VAL A 858 -35.71 17.16 28.51
N ILE A 859 -35.60 16.90 29.81
CA ILE A 859 -34.31 16.69 30.49
C ILE A 859 -34.32 15.29 31.08
N ALA A 860 -33.31 14.48 30.74
CA ALA A 860 -33.11 13.17 31.34
C ALA A 860 -32.26 13.32 32.61
N LEU A 861 -32.83 12.97 33.76
CA LEU A 861 -32.14 12.89 35.04
C LEU A 861 -31.69 11.47 35.29
N THR A 862 -30.42 11.31 35.67
CA THR A 862 -29.87 10.03 36.14
C THR A 862 -29.12 10.24 37.45
N ALA A 863 -29.00 9.17 38.22
CA ALA A 863 -28.20 9.13 39.44
C ALA A 863 -27.33 7.87 39.41
N ILE A 864 -26.07 7.97 39.84
CA ILE A 864 -25.13 6.86 39.89
C ILE A 864 -24.70 6.67 41.34
N ALA A 865 -25.01 5.53 41.94
CA ALA A 865 -24.51 5.16 43.25
C ALA A 865 -23.21 4.38 43.10
N THR A 866 -22.20 4.74 43.87
CA THR A 866 -20.89 4.07 43.91
C THR A 866 -20.60 3.59 45.32
N THR A 867 -20.22 2.33 45.47
CA THR A 867 -19.79 1.73 46.73
C THR A 867 -18.37 2.14 47.12
N THR A 868 -17.98 1.89 48.37
CA THR A 868 -16.63 2.16 48.89
C THR A 868 -15.52 1.37 48.21
N ASP A 869 -15.84 0.21 47.63
CA ASP A 869 -14.93 -0.61 46.82
C ASP A 869 -15.00 -0.28 45.31
N GLY A 870 -15.76 0.76 44.92
CA GLY A 870 -15.76 1.32 43.57
C GLY A 870 -16.77 0.72 42.59
N VAL A 871 -17.69 -0.15 43.05
CA VAL A 871 -18.78 -0.70 42.22
C VAL A 871 -19.86 0.37 42.05
N ALA A 872 -20.24 0.66 40.81
CA ALA A 872 -21.22 1.70 40.50
C ALA A 872 -22.42 1.15 39.72
N ALA A 873 -23.59 1.72 39.96
CA ALA A 873 -24.78 1.45 39.16
C ALA A 873 -25.62 2.72 38.99
N SER A 874 -26.26 2.82 37.83
CA SER A 874 -27.12 3.95 37.49
C SER A 874 -28.58 3.63 37.81
N ALA A 875 -29.31 4.65 38.21
CA ALA A 875 -30.76 4.64 38.30
C ALA A 875 -31.36 4.62 36.89
N GLU A 876 -32.55 4.05 36.79
CA GLU A 876 -33.40 4.27 35.62
C GLU A 876 -33.63 5.77 35.42
N PRO A 877 -33.49 6.28 34.18
CA PRO A 877 -33.58 7.71 33.92
C PRO A 877 -35.01 8.23 34.18
N VAL A 878 -35.09 9.33 34.92
CA VAL A 878 -36.32 10.10 35.11
C VAL A 878 -36.31 11.23 34.10
N GLN A 879 -37.27 11.25 33.18
CA GLN A 879 -37.43 12.37 32.26
C GLN A 879 -38.31 13.43 32.90
N ILE A 880 -37.87 14.68 32.90
CA ILE A 880 -38.70 15.82 33.26
C ILE A 880 -38.89 16.73 32.06
N LYS A 881 -39.94 17.55 32.10
CA LYS A 881 -40.23 18.56 31.08
C LYS A 881 -40.11 19.94 31.70
N VAL A 882 -39.41 20.84 31.05
CA VAL A 882 -39.27 22.23 31.48
C VAL A 882 -39.80 23.12 30.36
N GLN A 883 -40.84 23.89 30.65
CA GLN A 883 -41.45 24.83 29.72
C GLN A 883 -40.87 26.22 29.93
N PHE A 884 -40.04 26.67 28.99
CA PHE A 884 -39.48 28.02 28.97
C PHE A 884 -40.39 29.00 28.23
N LYS A 885 -40.25 30.28 28.58
CA LYS A 885 -40.92 31.37 27.86
C LYS A 885 -40.34 31.51 26.45
N VAL A 886 -41.17 31.31 25.43
CA VAL A 886 -40.81 31.59 24.04
C VAL A 886 -41.08 33.05 23.67
N LYS A 887 -40.14 33.67 22.95
CA LYS A 887 -40.30 35.01 22.37
C LYS A 887 -40.83 34.87 20.93
N PRO A 888 -41.95 35.52 20.56
CA PRO A 888 -42.52 35.37 19.22
C PRO A 888 -41.62 36.02 18.15
N ILE A 889 -41.29 35.26 17.09
CA ILE A 889 -40.56 35.76 15.91
C ILE A 889 -41.55 36.52 15.01
N PRO A 890 -41.26 37.78 14.58
CA PRO A 890 -42.16 38.52 13.70
C PRO A 890 -42.18 37.94 12.28
N ALA A 891 -43.38 37.67 11.73
CA ALA A 891 -43.56 37.24 10.34
C ALA A 891 -43.40 38.41 9.35
N VAL A 892 -42.17 38.86 9.13
CA VAL A 892 -41.80 39.90 8.15
C VAL A 892 -40.54 39.51 7.38
N ASN A 893 -40.52 39.77 6.07
CA ASN A 893 -39.37 39.58 5.21
C ASN A 893 -38.73 40.94 4.91
N ILE A 894 -37.43 41.05 5.17
CA ILE A 894 -36.63 42.23 4.84
C ILE A 894 -35.55 41.78 3.87
N ASN A 895 -35.66 42.24 2.63
CA ASN A 895 -34.76 41.85 1.54
C ASN A 895 -33.64 42.89 1.41
N VAL A 896 -32.40 42.43 1.49
CA VAL A 896 -31.20 43.25 1.33
C VAL A 896 -30.45 42.85 0.08
N GLY A 897 -30.50 43.71 -0.93
CA GLY A 897 -29.61 43.64 -2.09
C GLY A 897 -28.27 44.28 -1.76
N PHE A 898 -27.18 43.71 -2.28
CA PHE A 898 -25.82 44.24 -2.10
C PHE A 898 -25.06 44.22 -3.42
N LYS A 899 -24.38 45.33 -3.72
CA LYS A 899 -23.48 45.47 -4.86
C LYS A 899 -22.14 45.99 -4.36
N SER A 900 -21.14 45.13 -4.34
CA SER A 900 -19.77 45.47 -3.89
C SER A 900 -19.17 46.59 -4.75
N GLN A 901 -18.35 47.44 -4.13
CA GLN A 901 -17.57 48.48 -4.78
C GLN A 901 -16.09 48.09 -4.80
N GLY A 902 -15.68 47.39 -5.86
CA GLY A 902 -14.33 46.84 -6.01
C GLY A 902 -14.38 45.45 -6.64
N GLY A 903 -13.21 44.85 -6.90
CA GLY A 903 -13.10 43.45 -7.28
C GLY A 903 -12.70 42.58 -6.10
N ASP A 904 -12.34 41.34 -6.41
CA ASP A 904 -11.83 40.32 -5.48
C ASP A 904 -10.72 40.83 -4.55
N THR A 905 -9.91 41.78 -5.03
CA THR A 905 -8.96 42.53 -4.20
C THR A 905 -9.29 44.02 -4.23
N SER A 906 -9.46 44.63 -3.06
CA SER A 906 -9.90 46.03 -2.95
C SER A 906 -9.37 46.66 -1.67
N ASN A 907 -9.05 47.96 -1.67
CA ASN A 907 -8.67 48.69 -0.46
C ASN A 907 -9.86 49.05 0.45
N THR A 908 -11.08 48.71 0.02
CA THR A 908 -12.29 48.80 0.84
C THR A 908 -13.18 47.58 0.68
N ILE A 909 -13.75 47.11 1.80
CA ILE A 909 -14.88 46.17 1.81
C ILE A 909 -16.18 46.97 1.90
N GLY A 910 -17.21 46.56 1.18
CA GLY A 910 -18.52 47.23 1.19
C GLY A 910 -18.91 47.78 -0.17
N GLY A 911 -20.02 48.52 -0.21
CA GLY A 911 -20.64 48.90 -1.46
C GLY A 911 -22.05 49.44 -1.28
N GLN A 912 -22.84 49.31 -2.33
CA GLN A 912 -24.21 49.81 -2.36
C GLN A 912 -25.17 48.74 -1.85
N PHE A 913 -25.81 48.99 -0.73
CA PHE A 913 -26.90 48.19 -0.19
C PHE A 913 -28.25 48.78 -0.59
N SER A 914 -29.21 47.90 -0.86
CA SER A 914 -30.60 48.27 -1.05
C SER A 914 -31.52 47.45 -0.16
N ILE A 915 -32.37 48.09 0.64
CA ILE A 915 -33.30 47.41 1.54
C ILE A 915 -34.73 47.62 1.06
N THR A 916 -35.50 46.53 0.99
CA THR A 916 -36.96 46.51 0.76
C THR A 916 -37.60 45.54 1.75
N THR A 917 -38.92 45.60 1.91
CA THR A 917 -39.64 44.71 2.83
C THR A 917 -41.02 44.37 2.27
N ASP A 918 -41.62 43.29 2.77
CA ASP A 918 -42.97 42.87 2.43
C ASP A 918 -44.04 43.36 3.41
N LYS A 919 -43.65 44.01 4.51
CA LYS A 919 -44.54 44.65 5.51
C LYS A 919 -43.88 45.87 6.13
N GLU A 920 -44.67 46.78 6.69
CA GLU A 920 -44.11 47.92 7.43
C GLU A 920 -43.21 47.48 8.60
N VAL A 921 -41.95 47.92 8.58
CA VAL A 921 -40.95 47.68 9.63
C VAL A 921 -40.41 48.98 10.18
N ASN A 922 -40.13 49.01 11.48
CA ASN A 922 -39.40 50.12 12.08
C ASN A 922 -37.91 49.95 11.84
N LEU A 923 -37.26 50.96 11.27
CA LEU A 923 -35.85 50.88 10.90
C LEU A 923 -34.94 50.75 12.13
N SER A 924 -35.35 51.25 13.30
CA SER A 924 -34.60 51.06 14.54
C SER A 924 -34.39 49.60 14.92
N ASP A 925 -35.26 48.72 14.44
CA ASP A 925 -35.25 47.30 14.77
C ASP A 925 -34.49 46.48 13.73
N VAL A 926 -34.03 47.09 12.63
CA VAL A 926 -33.33 46.43 11.53
C VAL A 926 -31.82 46.54 11.73
N LYS A 927 -31.13 45.40 11.62
CA LYS A 927 -29.67 45.34 11.54
C LYS A 927 -29.23 44.47 10.36
N ILE A 928 -28.12 44.84 9.74
CA ILE A 928 -27.50 44.08 8.64
C ILE A 928 -26.08 43.75 9.03
N ARG A 929 -25.66 42.49 8.84
CA ARG A 929 -24.30 42.03 9.12
C ARG A 929 -23.63 41.50 7.87
N TYR A 930 -22.46 42.05 7.53
CA TYR A 930 -21.62 41.60 6.43
C TYR A 930 -20.34 40.99 6.99
N TYR A 931 -20.17 39.67 6.85
CA TYR A 931 -19.07 38.88 7.40
C TYR A 931 -17.88 38.79 6.44
N TYR A 932 -16.68 39.03 6.95
CA TYR A 932 -15.43 39.02 6.20
C TYR A 932 -14.25 38.53 7.05
N THR A 933 -13.17 38.13 6.38
CA THR A 933 -11.88 37.80 6.98
C THR A 933 -10.94 39.00 6.88
N LEU A 934 -10.17 39.28 7.94
CA LEU A 934 -9.21 40.36 7.94
C LEU A 934 -7.79 39.84 7.66
N GLU A 935 -7.30 40.05 6.45
CA GLU A 935 -5.91 39.75 6.09
C GLU A 935 -4.97 40.85 6.59
N ASN A 936 -3.75 40.50 6.99
CA ASN A 936 -2.71 41.46 7.40
C ASN A 936 -3.24 42.52 8.39
N PRO A 937 -3.50 42.10 9.65
CA PRO A 937 -4.31 42.86 10.60
C PRO A 937 -3.85 44.32 10.74
N SER A 938 -4.79 45.24 10.53
CA SER A 938 -4.62 46.67 10.71
C SER A 938 -5.89 47.24 11.31
N GLU A 939 -5.79 48.39 11.97
CA GLU A 939 -6.95 49.09 12.49
C GLU A 939 -7.88 49.47 11.33
N GLN A 940 -9.20 49.33 11.54
CA GLN A 940 -10.20 49.46 10.50
C GLN A 940 -11.19 50.56 10.85
N LYS A 941 -11.64 51.30 9.83
CA LYS A 941 -12.65 52.35 9.99
C LYS A 941 -13.81 52.14 9.02
N THR A 942 -15.00 52.57 9.45
CA THR A 942 -16.22 52.57 8.65
C THR A 942 -16.46 53.95 8.03
N ILE A 943 -17.03 53.95 6.83
CA ILE A 943 -17.37 55.15 6.06
C ILE A 943 -18.82 54.98 5.59
N ILE A 944 -19.67 55.95 5.90
CA ILE A 944 -21.05 56.02 5.40
C ILE A 944 -21.08 57.13 4.35
N ASP A 945 -21.16 56.75 3.08
CA ASP A 945 -21.15 57.69 1.95
C ASP A 945 -22.52 58.35 1.77
N ASN A 946 -23.58 57.56 1.83
CA ASN A 946 -24.95 58.00 1.73
C ASN A 946 -25.90 56.92 2.25
N VAL A 947 -27.06 57.35 2.76
CA VAL A 947 -28.18 56.52 3.17
C VAL A 947 -29.44 57.32 2.88
N GLY A 948 -30.22 56.88 1.90
CA GLY A 948 -31.47 57.53 1.50
C GLY A 948 -32.64 56.57 1.59
N LEU A 949 -33.70 56.97 2.30
CA LEU A 949 -34.99 56.31 2.29
C LEU A 949 -35.89 57.02 1.26
N THR A 950 -36.31 56.28 0.24
CA THR A 950 -37.31 56.73 -0.74
C THR A 950 -38.66 56.13 -0.39
N VAL A 951 -39.71 56.94 -0.43
CA VAL A 951 -41.08 56.55 -0.06
C VAL A 951 -42.09 57.05 -1.09
N SER A 952 -43.25 56.39 -1.19
CA SER A 952 -44.30 56.65 -2.19
C SER A 952 -45.20 57.86 -1.91
N LYS A 953 -44.86 58.69 -0.91
CA LYS A 953 -45.56 59.93 -0.54
C LYS A 953 -44.60 60.98 0.01
N ALA A 954 -44.98 62.26 -0.02
CA ALA A 954 -44.14 63.34 0.49
C ALA A 954 -43.75 63.15 1.98
N PRO A 955 -42.50 63.44 2.40
CA PRO A 955 -41.36 63.87 1.60
C PRO A 955 -40.72 62.65 0.92
N TRP A 956 -40.88 62.54 -0.40
CA TRP A 956 -40.52 61.37 -1.24
C TRP A 956 -39.11 60.80 -1.03
N TYR A 957 -38.24 61.56 -0.37
CA TYR A 957 -36.89 61.18 0.02
C TYR A 957 -36.57 61.70 1.43
N ILE A 958 -35.95 60.85 2.26
CA ILE A 958 -35.46 61.16 3.61
C ILE A 958 -33.99 60.73 3.69
N SER A 959 -33.10 61.66 4.00
CA SER A 959 -31.70 61.34 4.28
C SER A 959 -31.57 60.72 5.68
N LEU A 960 -30.91 59.57 5.76
CA LEU A 960 -30.67 58.83 7.00
C LEU A 960 -29.18 58.81 7.38
N ASN A 961 -28.31 59.58 6.70
CA ASN A 961 -26.85 59.55 6.92
C ASN A 961 -26.46 59.69 8.40
N SER A 962 -27.03 60.68 9.12
CA SER A 962 -26.72 60.92 10.53
C SER A 962 -27.45 59.97 11.48
N ALA A 963 -28.37 59.17 10.96
CA ALA A 963 -29.17 58.20 11.69
C ALA A 963 -28.76 56.76 11.37
N THR A 964 -27.71 56.52 10.58
CA THR A 964 -27.17 55.19 10.33
C THR A 964 -25.85 55.06 11.06
N GLU A 965 -25.67 53.91 11.71
CA GLU A 965 -24.41 53.54 12.35
C GLU A 965 -23.84 52.31 11.63
N ALA A 966 -22.52 52.31 11.45
CA ALA A 966 -21.78 51.21 10.84
C ALA A 966 -20.63 50.84 11.78
N LYS A 967 -20.67 49.63 12.33
CA LYS A 967 -19.73 49.15 13.36
C LYS A 967 -19.02 47.88 12.92
N ILE A 968 -17.73 47.80 13.17
CA ILE A 968 -16.95 46.58 12.96
C ILE A 968 -16.93 45.78 14.26
N VAL A 969 -17.18 44.47 14.15
CA VAL A 969 -17.18 43.54 15.28
C VAL A 969 -16.31 42.34 14.96
N GLN A 970 -15.37 42.02 15.85
CA GLN A 970 -14.59 40.79 15.78
C GLN A 970 -15.40 39.64 16.37
N VAL A 971 -15.50 38.53 15.64
CA VAL A 971 -16.18 37.31 16.08
C VAL A 971 -15.20 36.40 16.80
N SER A 972 -14.12 36.02 16.11
CA SER A 972 -13.03 35.19 16.62
C SER A 972 -11.83 35.28 15.66
N GLY A 973 -10.61 35.38 16.20
CA GLY A 973 -9.39 35.42 15.38
C GLY A 973 -9.41 36.50 14.29
N ASP A 974 -9.27 36.09 13.04
CA ASP A 974 -9.28 36.93 11.85
C ASP A 974 -10.70 37.17 11.28
N LYS A 975 -11.77 36.68 11.93
CA LYS A 975 -13.15 36.76 11.44
C LYS A 975 -13.89 37.95 12.03
N TYR A 976 -14.47 38.77 11.15
CA TYR A 976 -15.16 40.01 11.50
C TYR A 976 -16.51 40.11 10.80
N TYR A 977 -17.39 40.98 11.30
CA TYR A 977 -18.51 41.50 10.52
C TYR A 977 -18.65 43.02 10.65
N LEU A 978 -19.16 43.63 9.59
CA LEU A 978 -19.70 44.98 9.59
C LEU A 978 -21.19 44.91 9.96
N GLU A 979 -21.59 45.51 11.07
CA GLU A 979 -22.98 45.71 11.46
C GLU A 979 -23.46 47.10 11.05
N ILE A 980 -24.50 47.18 10.24
CA ILE A 980 -25.21 48.41 9.88
C ILE A 980 -26.53 48.43 10.63
N SER A 981 -26.79 49.53 11.34
CA SER A 981 -28.02 49.75 12.10
C SER A 981 -28.54 51.17 11.88
N PHE A 982 -29.81 51.40 12.23
CA PHE A 982 -30.43 52.71 12.07
C PHE A 982 -30.93 53.22 13.43
N ASN A 983 -30.51 54.41 13.83
CA ASN A 983 -31.03 55.11 15.00
C ASN A 983 -32.07 56.15 14.57
N THR A 984 -33.21 55.68 14.11
CA THR A 984 -34.32 56.52 13.66
C THR A 984 -35.67 55.87 13.98
N THR A 985 -36.72 56.69 14.09
CA THR A 985 -38.10 56.22 14.25
C THR A 985 -38.82 56.08 12.90
N GLN A 986 -38.12 56.24 11.79
CA GLN A 986 -38.70 56.09 10.45
C GLN A 986 -39.04 54.62 10.18
N THR A 987 -40.14 54.39 9.48
CA THR A 987 -40.55 53.07 9.03
C THR A 987 -40.23 52.89 7.54
N LEU A 988 -39.97 51.64 7.15
CA LEU A 988 -39.90 51.22 5.76
C LEU A 988 -41.11 50.34 5.50
N ASP A 989 -41.97 50.75 4.57
CA ASP A 989 -43.12 49.97 4.12
C ASP A 989 -42.84 49.29 2.77
N GLU A 990 -43.79 48.49 2.31
CA GLU A 990 -43.70 47.72 1.06
C GLU A 990 -43.44 48.58 -0.18
N SER A 991 -43.78 49.87 -0.12
CA SER A 991 -43.62 50.83 -1.23
C SER A 991 -42.32 51.64 -1.15
N GLY A 992 -41.61 51.55 -0.03
CA GLY A 992 -40.37 52.26 0.22
C GLY A 992 -39.12 51.45 -0.11
N LYS A 993 -38.00 52.14 -0.27
CA LYS A 993 -36.68 51.52 -0.47
C LYS A 993 -35.60 52.34 0.21
N ILE A 994 -34.67 51.69 0.89
CA ILE A 994 -33.42 52.32 1.32
C ILE A 994 -32.34 52.01 0.30
N GLU A 995 -31.57 53.02 -0.09
CA GLU A 995 -30.33 52.87 -0.84
C GLU A 995 -29.19 53.53 -0.08
N MET A 996 -28.11 52.78 0.13
CA MET A 996 -26.99 53.26 0.94
C MET A 996 -25.63 52.75 0.50
N GLY A 997 -24.63 53.63 0.52
CA GLY A 997 -23.22 53.30 0.37
C GLY A 997 -22.55 53.24 1.73
N VAL A 998 -22.06 52.06 2.12
CA VAL A 998 -21.30 51.87 3.35
C VAL A 998 -20.06 51.04 3.06
N ARG A 999 -18.91 51.48 3.59
CA ARG A 999 -17.59 50.88 3.35
C ARG A 999 -16.78 50.72 4.64
N VAL A 1000 -15.84 49.79 4.60
CA VAL A 1000 -14.79 49.55 5.58
C VAL A 1000 -13.45 49.71 4.86
N SER A 1001 -12.51 50.42 5.47
CA SER A 1001 -11.12 50.52 5.01
C SER A 1001 -10.16 50.23 6.16
N LYS A 1002 -9.00 49.64 5.87
CA LYS A 1002 -7.87 49.65 6.81
C LYS A 1002 -7.32 51.08 6.93
N ASP A 1003 -6.79 51.46 8.08
CA ASP A 1003 -6.27 52.82 8.29
C ASP A 1003 -5.05 53.13 7.43
N ASN A 1004 -4.28 52.11 7.09
CA ASN A 1004 -3.16 52.19 6.15
C ASN A 1004 -3.58 52.05 4.67
N TRP A 1005 -4.89 51.91 4.37
CA TRP A 1005 -5.44 51.70 3.03
C TRP A 1005 -4.89 50.48 2.27
N SER A 1006 -4.32 49.50 2.96
CA SER A 1006 -3.93 48.25 2.30
C SER A 1006 -5.15 47.43 1.86
N ASN A 1007 -4.95 46.56 0.87
CA ASN A 1007 -6.04 45.78 0.28
C ASN A 1007 -6.57 44.70 1.24
N PHE A 1008 -7.85 44.40 1.10
CA PHE A 1008 -8.53 43.19 1.53
C PHE A 1008 -8.57 42.18 0.39
N ASP A 1009 -8.63 40.90 0.74
CA ASP A 1009 -8.99 39.82 -0.19
C ASP A 1009 -10.43 39.40 0.10
N GLN A 1010 -11.36 39.78 -0.78
CA GLN A 1010 -12.77 39.50 -0.62
C GLN A 1010 -13.15 38.07 -1.06
N THR A 1011 -12.24 37.32 -1.70
CA THR A 1011 -12.55 35.98 -2.24
C THR A 1011 -12.76 34.92 -1.17
N ASN A 1012 -12.30 35.15 0.07
CA ASN A 1012 -12.49 34.26 1.21
C ASN A 1012 -13.64 34.71 2.12
N ASP A 1013 -14.30 35.84 1.81
CA ASP A 1013 -15.34 36.45 2.64
C ASP A 1013 -16.69 35.76 2.46
N TYR A 1014 -17.33 35.40 3.58
CA TYR A 1014 -18.65 34.79 3.56
C TYR A 1014 -19.68 35.69 2.89
N SER A 1015 -19.77 36.97 3.29
CA SER A 1015 -20.81 37.86 2.77
C SER A 1015 -20.53 38.37 1.37
N TYR A 1016 -19.30 38.25 0.87
CA TYR A 1016 -18.99 38.51 -0.54
C TYR A 1016 -19.57 37.42 -1.46
N LYS A 1017 -19.60 36.16 -0.99
CA LYS A 1017 -20.17 35.01 -1.71
C LYS A 1017 -21.67 34.84 -1.49
N SER A 1018 -22.10 34.96 -0.23
CA SER A 1018 -23.42 34.52 0.25
C SER A 1018 -24.37 35.67 0.62
N GLY A 1019 -23.91 36.92 0.55
CA GLY A 1019 -24.69 38.10 0.92
C GLY A 1019 -24.69 38.40 2.42
N ALA A 1020 -25.39 39.48 2.80
CA ALA A 1020 -25.45 39.95 4.19
C ALA A 1020 -26.60 39.29 4.97
N ILE A 1021 -26.40 39.13 6.28
CA ILE A 1021 -27.39 38.59 7.22
C ILE A 1021 -28.27 39.72 7.75
N VAL A 1022 -29.58 39.49 7.86
CA VAL A 1022 -30.56 40.50 8.31
C VAL A 1022 -31.18 40.08 9.63
N LEU A 1023 -31.17 41.00 10.58
CA LEU A 1023 -31.83 40.87 11.86
C LEU A 1023 -32.97 41.88 11.98
N TYR A 1024 -34.10 41.43 12.52
CA TYR A 1024 -35.22 42.30 12.88
C TYR A 1024 -35.64 42.05 14.33
N LYS A 1025 -35.69 43.11 15.14
CA LYS A 1025 -35.94 43.04 16.60
C LYS A 1025 -34.97 42.11 17.34
N GLY A 1026 -33.74 42.03 16.83
CA GLY A 1026 -32.65 41.22 17.38
C GLY A 1026 -32.65 39.76 16.93
N GLU A 1027 -33.64 39.31 16.16
CA GLU A 1027 -33.71 37.94 15.64
C GLU A 1027 -33.23 37.86 14.19
N VAL A 1028 -32.49 36.81 13.83
CA VAL A 1028 -32.09 36.57 12.43
C VAL A 1028 -33.31 36.16 11.62
N ILE A 1029 -33.64 36.94 10.59
CA ILE A 1029 -34.80 36.68 9.72
C ILE A 1029 -34.39 36.32 8.29
N THR A 1030 -33.13 36.55 7.90
CA THR A 1030 -32.60 36.17 6.59
C THR A 1030 -31.08 35.91 6.68
N GLY A 1031 -30.62 34.81 6.09
CA GLY A 1031 -29.23 34.34 6.17
C GLY A 1031 -28.97 33.41 7.37
N MET A 1032 -27.81 32.74 7.39
CA MET A 1032 -27.36 31.89 8.49
C MET A 1032 -25.95 32.34 8.91
N SER A 1033 -25.70 32.47 10.22
CA SER A 1033 -24.38 32.88 10.71
C SER A 1033 -23.34 31.83 10.30
N PRO A 1034 -22.22 32.22 9.65
CA PRO A 1034 -21.15 31.28 9.29
C PRO A 1034 -20.33 30.80 10.49
N TYR A 1035 -20.53 31.42 11.66
CA TYR A 1035 -19.82 31.17 12.92
C TYR A 1035 -20.78 31.17 14.10
#